data_AF-A0A7M5V1S0-F1
#
_entry.id   AF-A0A7M5V1S0-F1
#
_cell.length_a   1.000
_cell.length_b   1.000
_cell.length_c   1.000
_cell.angle_alpha   90.00
_cell.angle_beta   90.00
_cell.angle_gamma   90.00
#
_symmetry.space_group_name_H-M   'P 1'
#
loop_
_entity.id
_entity.type
_entity.pdbx_description
1 polymer ?
#
loop_
_entity_poly.entity_id
_entity_poly.type
_entity_poly.pdbx_seq_one_letter_code
_entity_poly.pdbx_strand_id
1 'polypeptide(L)'
;MSYQDTIIGVLLDVSGSMRCNIKGRPEGDKGWIGAVFKCLDNLLDNDIKGNHKIFALCVGGAETGVFDLLKTLENGRQQGEQGFESINLSHEEVISWACVLLETNGATELRTWAPIWKLKREVSREDARAVLRLLTNLLENGDDSTMRKIVFDILPRACRVHVPIVADIARFKNNLLQMDGSLQADNEDIERVIRQIKDLVVSKIILDESITAYSISRASSILRMSTDNKKELTQQDIEEILSKVEPYIYGGTPLNEALTKCHRFFSSSQFRGHRKMLFVLSDGAPTDTATQAPIKEMHDSEITIVSCYITQDNLRNPRRLYATEQPEWKRQDEPFSTSGGLLGLFGNVLNQLLQSNGASFMFNLSSSVETQSIPRTIFVKKGWTVDVENNHVKLFAQVNHPDLVNEVTELAKNILFCQDALSDVLTTIDLDLYINQKLKGFQVSRQVGGVCFAHATATVMHLATHRIVDRYQGRVPADFNVFNRGCAYPDFHKLKEKMIDQFGRTPEGNLHDDGAYTDEVLKKTCPKLRLQVREVDLQGALAAVTAKRPVVTDFALNAQQWDQFFRFYRTQPTGILPKELIQNAHQPKAELEGHAVVLIGFNGKSLQFMNSWGTDWGDSGFFRVSNDGGVLPLPYVRFYDVYWTLNDLYQCEKEAYRIKGRALAESHINRLKSLQVATHMCRLCHKSSKVIDFKGNMKEVTCPKCYRKFPMKNAGPDILLAVYLALLQVKESK
;
A
#
# COMPACT_ATOMS: atom_id res chain seq x y z
N MET A 1 -18.08 17.91 -5.12
CA MET A 1 -16.62 17.81 -4.88
C MET A 1 -16.03 17.13 -6.10
N SER A 2 -15.11 17.78 -6.81
CA SER A 2 -14.50 17.19 -8.02
C SER A 2 -13.60 16.03 -7.59
N TYR A 3 -13.84 14.85 -8.15
CA TYR A 3 -12.97 13.68 -8.00
C TYR A 3 -11.57 14.05 -8.50
N GLN A 4 -10.54 13.82 -7.68
CA GLN A 4 -9.16 14.01 -8.11
C GLN A 4 -8.69 12.71 -8.77
N ASP A 5 -8.43 12.76 -10.07
CA ASP A 5 -7.95 11.61 -10.83
C ASP A 5 -6.65 11.05 -10.23
N THR A 6 -6.54 9.73 -10.24
CA THR A 6 -5.43 9.01 -9.59
C THR A 6 -4.76 8.10 -10.60
N ILE A 7 -3.43 8.08 -10.58
CA ILE A 7 -2.61 7.13 -11.32
C ILE A 7 -1.94 6.14 -10.38
N ILE A 8 -2.11 4.86 -10.71
CA ILE A 8 -1.64 3.71 -9.94
C ILE A 8 -0.53 3.02 -10.74
N GLY A 9 0.66 2.94 -10.15
CA GLY A 9 1.72 2.09 -10.64
C GLY A 9 1.75 0.80 -9.83
N VAL A 10 1.95 -0.32 -10.49
CA VAL A 10 2.16 -1.61 -9.84
C VAL A 10 3.51 -2.15 -10.32
N LEU A 11 4.44 -2.37 -9.39
CA LEU A 11 5.74 -2.96 -9.64
C LEU A 11 5.77 -4.36 -9.05
N LEU A 12 5.85 -5.38 -9.91
CA LEU A 12 5.77 -6.78 -9.55
C LEU A 12 7.11 -7.47 -9.77
N ASP A 13 7.63 -8.10 -8.74
CA ASP A 13 8.80 -8.95 -8.84
C ASP A 13 8.39 -10.38 -9.21
N VAL A 14 8.86 -10.83 -10.37
CA VAL A 14 8.69 -12.17 -10.92
C VAL A 14 10.05 -12.83 -11.19
N SER A 15 11.09 -12.37 -10.51
CA SER A 15 12.47 -12.85 -10.63
C SER A 15 12.68 -14.25 -10.04
N GLY A 16 13.87 -14.81 -10.34
CA GLY A 16 14.31 -16.07 -9.76
C GLY A 16 14.52 -16.01 -8.24
N SER A 17 14.91 -14.85 -7.68
CA SER A 17 15.07 -14.68 -6.23
C SER A 17 13.70 -14.71 -5.54
N MET A 18 12.72 -14.02 -6.14
CA MET A 18 11.35 -14.00 -5.64
C MET A 18 10.70 -15.38 -5.66
N ARG A 19 10.97 -16.21 -6.70
CA ARG A 19 10.55 -17.62 -6.77
C ARG A 19 10.97 -18.41 -5.54
N CYS A 20 12.16 -18.10 -5.01
CA CYS A 20 12.72 -18.78 -3.87
C CYS A 20 12.15 -18.27 -2.55
N ASN A 21 11.36 -17.20 -2.48
CA ASN A 21 11.00 -16.53 -1.22
C ASN A 21 9.57 -16.74 -0.69
N ILE A 22 8.69 -17.45 -1.40
CA ILE A 22 7.29 -17.69 -0.97
C ILE A 22 7.11 -19.07 -0.32
N LYS A 23 6.70 -19.12 0.96
CA LYS A 23 6.31 -20.36 1.66
C LYS A 23 4.86 -20.74 1.35
N GLY A 24 4.60 -22.05 1.29
CA GLY A 24 3.26 -22.61 1.06
C GLY A 24 2.88 -22.72 -0.41
N ARG A 25 3.72 -23.38 -1.22
CA ARG A 25 3.46 -23.69 -2.64
C ARG A 25 2.03 -24.24 -2.80
N PRO A 26 1.09 -23.50 -3.41
CA PRO A 26 -0.13 -24.11 -3.91
C PRO A 26 0.31 -25.00 -5.06
N GLU A 27 0.18 -26.32 -4.90
CA GLU A 27 0.40 -27.38 -5.91
C GLU A 27 1.24 -26.96 -7.15
N GLY A 28 2.57 -26.87 -6.99
CA GLY A 28 3.53 -26.68 -8.09
C GLY A 28 4.16 -25.29 -8.24
N ASP A 29 5.14 -25.18 -9.15
CA ASP A 29 5.93 -23.96 -9.44
C ASP A 29 5.08 -22.77 -9.96
N LYS A 30 3.84 -23.02 -10.39
CA LYS A 30 2.93 -22.02 -10.99
C LYS A 30 2.01 -21.31 -9.98
N GLY A 31 1.91 -21.80 -8.75
CA GLY A 31 0.95 -21.28 -7.76
C GLY A 31 1.29 -19.90 -7.18
N TRP A 32 2.58 -19.59 -7.02
CA TRP A 32 3.02 -18.34 -6.40
C TRP A 32 2.90 -17.13 -7.34
N ILE A 33 3.22 -17.32 -8.62
CA ILE A 33 3.12 -16.28 -9.63
C ILE A 33 1.65 -15.95 -9.95
N GLY A 34 0.75 -16.94 -9.81
CA GLY A 34 -0.68 -16.70 -9.79
C GLY A 34 -1.12 -15.78 -8.66
N ALA A 35 -0.47 -15.83 -7.49
CA ALA A 35 -0.74 -14.89 -6.40
C ALA A 35 -0.26 -13.46 -6.71
N VAL A 36 0.87 -13.33 -7.40
CA VAL A 36 1.38 -12.03 -7.90
C VAL A 36 0.38 -11.38 -8.86
N PHE A 37 -0.19 -12.14 -9.81
CA PHE A 37 -1.21 -11.59 -10.72
C PHE A 37 -2.56 -11.33 -10.05
N LYS A 38 -2.96 -12.16 -9.07
CA LYS A 38 -4.14 -11.88 -8.23
C LYS A 38 -3.99 -10.57 -7.44
N CYS A 39 -2.76 -10.20 -7.05
CA CYS A 39 -2.50 -8.89 -6.42
C CYS A 39 -2.84 -7.73 -7.37
N LEU A 40 -2.46 -7.84 -8.65
CA LEU A 40 -2.83 -6.84 -9.65
C LEU A 40 -4.34 -6.83 -9.91
N ASP A 41 -4.97 -8.00 -10.04
CA ASP A 41 -6.42 -8.13 -10.21
C ASP A 41 -7.20 -7.48 -9.07
N ASN A 42 -6.71 -7.64 -7.84
CA ASN A 42 -7.26 -6.97 -6.68
C ASN A 42 -7.19 -5.45 -6.89
N LEU A 43 -6.07 -4.84 -7.25
CA LEU A 43 -5.99 -3.39 -7.51
C LEU A 43 -6.93 -2.89 -8.62
N LEU A 44 -7.33 -3.78 -9.53
CA LEU A 44 -8.21 -3.49 -10.68
C LEU A 44 -9.71 -3.63 -10.41
N ASP A 45 -10.11 -3.88 -9.16
CA ASP A 45 -11.52 -4.07 -8.84
C ASP A 45 -12.40 -2.84 -9.20
N ASN A 46 -13.53 -3.10 -9.85
CA ASN A 46 -14.34 -2.09 -10.56
C ASN A 46 -15.17 -1.18 -9.64
N ASP A 47 -15.07 -1.34 -8.31
CA ASP A 47 -15.82 -0.56 -7.33
C ASP A 47 -15.25 0.86 -7.11
N ILE A 48 -14.15 1.18 -7.80
CA ILE A 48 -13.48 2.48 -7.71
C ILE A 48 -14.10 3.46 -8.73
N LYS A 49 -14.77 4.51 -8.24
CA LYS A 49 -15.39 5.56 -9.06
C LYS A 49 -14.39 6.68 -9.40
N GLY A 50 -14.12 6.89 -10.69
CA GLY A 50 -13.32 8.02 -11.17
C GLY A 50 -12.58 7.68 -12.46
N ASN A 51 -11.89 8.65 -13.07
CA ASN A 51 -11.06 8.44 -14.25
C ASN A 51 -9.65 8.00 -13.82
N HIS A 52 -9.58 6.89 -13.10
CA HIS A 52 -8.32 6.34 -12.60
C HIS A 52 -7.59 5.59 -13.70
N LYS A 53 -6.25 5.75 -13.69
CA LYS A 53 -5.36 5.07 -14.62
C LYS A 53 -4.41 4.14 -13.87
N ILE A 54 -4.02 3.05 -14.52
CA ILE A 54 -3.11 2.05 -13.96
C ILE A 54 -2.11 1.57 -15.00
N PHE A 55 -0.88 1.31 -14.56
CA PHE A 55 0.13 0.60 -15.32
C PHE A 55 0.77 -0.48 -14.43
N ALA A 56 1.29 -1.54 -15.04
CA ALA A 56 1.93 -2.64 -14.31
C ALA A 56 3.27 -2.99 -14.96
N LEU A 57 4.35 -2.78 -14.22
CA LEU A 57 5.72 -3.17 -14.59
C LEU A 57 6.13 -4.42 -13.82
N CYS A 58 6.76 -5.35 -14.53
CA CYS A 58 7.34 -6.55 -13.96
C CYS A 58 8.88 -6.50 -14.02
N VAL A 59 9.55 -6.94 -12.96
CA VAL A 59 11.00 -7.21 -12.93
C VAL A 59 11.24 -8.71 -12.85
N GLY A 60 12.29 -9.22 -13.50
CA GLY A 60 12.49 -10.67 -13.65
C GLY A 60 12.61 -11.14 -15.10
N GLY A 61 12.78 -10.24 -16.08
CA GLY A 61 13.00 -10.58 -17.48
C GLY A 61 14.27 -11.38 -17.70
N ALA A 62 14.18 -12.55 -18.36
CA ALA A 62 15.35 -13.37 -18.71
C ALA A 62 16.36 -12.63 -19.64
N GLU A 63 15.89 -11.68 -20.46
CA GLU A 63 16.73 -10.89 -21.39
C GLU A 63 16.65 -9.37 -21.17
N THR A 64 15.46 -8.81 -20.88
CA THR A 64 15.23 -7.35 -20.79
C THR A 64 15.25 -6.80 -19.37
N GLY A 65 15.21 -7.67 -18.36
CA GLY A 65 15.15 -7.29 -16.95
C GLY A 65 13.80 -6.71 -16.48
N VAL A 66 13.20 -5.77 -17.23
CA VAL A 66 11.94 -5.07 -16.93
C VAL A 66 10.97 -5.10 -18.13
N PHE A 67 9.67 -5.34 -17.92
CA PHE A 67 8.65 -5.27 -18.99
C PHE A 67 7.28 -4.76 -18.50
N ASP A 68 6.45 -4.22 -19.40
CA ASP A 68 5.06 -3.79 -19.11
C ASP A 68 4.10 -4.98 -19.31
N LEU A 69 3.50 -5.45 -18.22
CA LEU A 69 2.65 -6.63 -18.21
C LEU A 69 1.35 -6.42 -19.00
N LEU A 70 0.68 -5.28 -18.81
CA LEU A 70 -0.62 -5.04 -19.45
C LEU A 70 -0.45 -4.85 -20.96
N LYS A 71 0.59 -4.13 -21.37
CA LYS A 71 0.92 -3.95 -22.79
C LYS A 71 1.30 -5.27 -23.45
N THR A 72 2.10 -6.11 -22.78
CA THR A 72 2.47 -7.44 -23.27
C THR A 72 1.24 -8.31 -23.48
N LEU A 73 0.30 -8.30 -22.53
CA LEU A 73 -0.96 -9.05 -22.63
C LEU A 73 -1.92 -8.49 -23.70
N GLU A 74 -1.99 -7.17 -23.84
CA GLU A 74 -2.82 -6.51 -24.87
C GLU A 74 -2.30 -6.79 -26.28
N ASN A 75 -0.99 -6.70 -26.50
CA ASN A 75 -0.35 -7.03 -27.77
C ASN A 75 -0.60 -8.50 -28.13
N GLY A 76 -0.49 -9.41 -27.14
CA GLY A 76 -0.83 -10.81 -27.31
C GLY A 76 -2.32 -11.06 -27.63
N ARG A 77 -3.22 -10.11 -27.34
CA ARG A 77 -4.66 -10.21 -27.61
C ARG A 77 -5.06 -9.62 -28.97
N GLN A 78 -4.53 -8.45 -29.35
CA GLN A 78 -4.77 -7.85 -30.67
C GLN A 78 -4.24 -8.73 -31.79
N GLN A 79 -3.16 -9.47 -31.53
CA GLN A 79 -2.61 -10.48 -32.45
C GLN A 79 -3.51 -11.72 -32.60
N GLY A 80 -4.44 -11.97 -31.67
CA GLY A 80 -5.44 -13.04 -31.78
C GLY A 80 -6.75 -12.63 -32.46
N GLU A 81 -7.09 -11.33 -32.47
CA GLU A 81 -8.33 -10.81 -33.08
C GLU A 81 -8.14 -10.26 -34.51
N GLN A 82 -6.91 -9.99 -34.99
CA GLN A 82 -6.69 -9.49 -36.36
C GLN A 82 -5.58 -10.15 -37.22
N GLY A 83 -4.91 -11.24 -36.79
CA GLY A 83 -3.85 -11.83 -37.61
C GLY A 83 -3.74 -13.34 -37.50
N PHE A 84 -4.09 -14.06 -38.58
CA PHE A 84 -3.79 -15.48 -38.85
C PHE A 84 -4.28 -16.57 -37.84
N GLU A 85 -4.72 -16.25 -36.62
CA GLU A 85 -5.27 -17.22 -35.65
C GLU A 85 -6.68 -17.73 -36.01
N SER A 86 -7.41 -17.03 -36.87
CA SER A 86 -8.74 -17.43 -37.34
C SER A 86 -8.71 -18.47 -38.47
N ILE A 87 -7.53 -18.85 -38.96
CA ILE A 87 -7.36 -19.94 -39.92
C ILE A 87 -6.80 -21.14 -39.15
N ASN A 88 -7.57 -22.22 -39.10
CA ASN A 88 -7.21 -23.45 -38.39
C ASN A 88 -6.12 -24.22 -39.16
N LEU A 89 -4.93 -23.64 -39.27
CA LEU A 89 -3.80 -24.21 -39.99
C LEU A 89 -3.18 -25.36 -39.19
N SER A 90 -2.97 -26.48 -39.88
CA SER A 90 -2.20 -27.61 -39.41
C SER A 90 -0.74 -27.19 -39.13
N HIS A 91 -0.04 -27.96 -38.29
CA HIS A 91 1.36 -27.70 -37.96
C HIS A 91 2.24 -27.60 -39.22
N GLU A 92 1.94 -28.43 -40.23
CA GLU A 92 2.66 -28.45 -41.50
C GLU A 92 2.40 -27.21 -42.36
N GLU A 93 1.17 -26.70 -42.36
CA GLU A 93 0.84 -25.45 -43.05
C GLU A 93 1.53 -24.24 -42.41
N VAL A 94 1.60 -24.17 -41.07
CA VAL A 94 2.32 -23.10 -40.37
C VAL A 94 3.81 -23.07 -40.76
N ILE A 95 4.46 -24.23 -40.76
CA ILE A 95 5.87 -24.36 -41.17
C ILE A 95 6.03 -23.99 -42.65
N SER A 96 5.13 -24.47 -43.51
CA SER A 96 5.17 -24.16 -44.94
C SER A 96 5.07 -22.65 -45.20
N TRP A 97 4.13 -21.97 -44.53
CA TRP A 97 3.97 -20.51 -44.63
C TRP A 97 5.21 -19.76 -44.16
N ALA A 98 5.79 -20.15 -43.01
CA ALA A 98 7.03 -19.53 -42.53
C ALA A 98 8.18 -19.70 -43.54
N CYS A 99 8.28 -20.88 -44.17
CA CYS A 99 9.26 -21.13 -45.22
C CYS A 99 9.01 -20.26 -46.45
N VAL A 100 7.76 -20.11 -46.91
CA VAL A 100 7.43 -19.25 -48.06
C VAL A 100 7.87 -17.80 -47.81
N LEU A 101 7.61 -17.27 -46.62
CA LEU A 101 8.00 -15.90 -46.28
C LEU A 101 9.53 -15.74 -46.31
N LEU A 102 10.27 -16.68 -45.75
CA LEU A 102 11.75 -16.64 -45.78
C LEU A 102 12.32 -16.83 -47.20
N GLU A 103 11.75 -17.74 -47.98
CA GLU A 103 12.13 -18.01 -49.37
C GLU A 103 11.92 -16.77 -50.26
N THR A 104 10.77 -16.11 -50.11
CA THR A 104 10.43 -14.87 -50.82
C THR A 104 11.37 -13.72 -50.44
N ASN A 105 11.98 -13.77 -49.26
CA ASN A 105 12.95 -12.79 -48.76
C ASN A 105 14.42 -13.21 -48.95
N GLY A 106 14.69 -14.25 -49.75
CA GLY A 106 16.04 -14.61 -50.22
C GLY A 106 16.59 -15.95 -49.71
N ALA A 107 15.87 -16.67 -48.85
CA ALA A 107 16.25 -18.01 -48.41
C ALA A 107 15.71 -19.11 -49.37
N THR A 108 16.01 -19.01 -50.66
CA THR A 108 15.39 -19.80 -51.74
C THR A 108 15.60 -21.32 -51.62
N GLU A 109 16.61 -21.77 -50.87
CA GLU A 109 16.96 -23.18 -50.68
C GLU A 109 16.64 -23.68 -49.27
N LEU A 110 15.82 -22.97 -48.51
CA LEU A 110 15.46 -23.33 -47.13
C LEU A 110 14.88 -24.74 -47.03
N ARG A 111 13.94 -25.12 -47.90
CA ARG A 111 13.35 -26.47 -47.92
C ARG A 111 14.31 -27.56 -48.44
N THR A 112 15.35 -27.18 -49.19
CA THR A 112 16.42 -28.08 -49.63
C THR A 112 17.36 -28.38 -48.46
N TRP A 113 17.69 -27.35 -47.67
CA TRP A 113 18.52 -27.45 -46.47
C TRP A 113 17.78 -28.16 -45.31
N ALA A 114 16.53 -27.80 -45.04
CA ALA A 114 15.68 -28.39 -44.01
C ALA A 114 14.30 -28.75 -44.59
N PRO A 115 14.09 -30.00 -45.05
CA PRO A 115 12.81 -30.45 -45.57
C PRO A 115 11.68 -30.30 -44.55
N ILE A 116 10.45 -30.05 -45.02
CA ILE A 116 9.27 -29.80 -44.16
C ILE A 116 9.05 -30.91 -43.12
N TRP A 117 9.25 -32.19 -43.49
CA TRP A 117 9.08 -33.30 -42.54
C TRP A 117 10.09 -33.25 -41.39
N LYS A 118 11.29 -32.70 -41.63
CA LYS A 118 12.34 -32.55 -40.61
C LYS A 118 12.05 -31.35 -39.73
N LEU A 119 11.68 -30.22 -40.32
CA LEU A 119 11.20 -29.04 -39.58
C LEU A 119 10.00 -29.39 -38.68
N LYS A 120 9.05 -30.19 -39.17
CA LYS A 120 7.88 -30.64 -38.40
C LYS A 120 8.24 -31.53 -37.20
N ARG A 121 9.37 -32.23 -37.26
CA ARG A 121 9.86 -33.10 -36.19
C ARG A 121 10.64 -32.33 -35.14
N GLU A 122 11.47 -31.38 -35.58
CA GLU A 122 12.42 -30.67 -34.72
C GLU A 122 11.90 -29.31 -34.20
N VAL A 123 10.93 -28.68 -34.91
CA VAL A 123 10.33 -27.40 -34.50
C VAL A 123 8.96 -27.69 -33.88
N SER A 124 8.76 -27.22 -32.65
CA SER A 124 7.45 -27.32 -31.98
C SER A 124 6.41 -26.46 -32.71
N ARG A 125 5.13 -26.80 -32.53
CA ARG A 125 4.04 -26.04 -33.16
C ARG A 125 3.98 -24.62 -32.64
N GLU A 126 4.32 -24.43 -31.38
CA GLU A 126 4.42 -23.16 -30.69
C GLU A 126 5.54 -22.30 -31.28
N ASP A 127 6.72 -22.88 -31.49
CA ASP A 127 7.87 -22.20 -32.08
C ASP A 127 7.62 -21.83 -33.55
N ALA A 128 7.06 -22.75 -34.33
CA ALA A 128 6.71 -22.49 -35.72
C ALA A 128 5.71 -21.32 -35.84
N ARG A 129 4.74 -21.22 -34.91
CA ARG A 129 3.81 -20.09 -34.85
C ARG A 129 4.50 -18.79 -34.44
N ALA A 130 5.38 -18.81 -33.45
CA ALA A 130 6.11 -17.63 -33.02
C ALA A 130 6.99 -17.07 -34.15
N VAL A 131 7.69 -17.94 -34.87
CA VAL A 131 8.49 -17.57 -36.05
C VAL A 131 7.62 -17.01 -37.16
N LEU A 132 6.52 -17.68 -37.52
CA LEU A 132 5.60 -17.20 -38.55
C LEU A 132 5.06 -15.79 -38.20
N ARG A 133 4.64 -15.58 -36.93
CA ARG A 133 4.14 -14.28 -36.45
C ARG A 133 5.18 -13.18 -36.57
N LEU A 134 6.42 -13.44 -36.16
CA LEU A 134 7.50 -12.47 -36.32
C LEU A 134 7.67 -12.08 -37.78
N LEU A 135 7.75 -13.05 -38.68
CA LEU A 135 7.95 -12.80 -40.11
C LEU A 135 6.80 -11.99 -40.73
N THR A 136 5.55 -12.33 -40.38
CA THR A 136 4.37 -11.57 -40.84
C THR A 136 4.40 -10.13 -40.31
N ASN A 137 4.69 -9.92 -39.02
CA ASN A 137 4.79 -8.59 -38.43
C ASN A 137 5.91 -7.75 -39.07
N LEU A 138 7.05 -8.36 -39.41
CA LEU A 138 8.15 -7.66 -40.08
C LEU A 138 7.74 -7.19 -41.48
N LEU A 139 6.94 -7.98 -42.20
CA LEU A 139 6.40 -7.62 -43.51
C LEU A 139 5.36 -6.50 -43.43
N GLU A 140 4.41 -6.60 -42.49
CA GLU A 140 3.36 -5.59 -42.32
C GLU A 140 3.92 -4.23 -41.89
N ASN A 141 4.96 -4.23 -41.07
CA ASN A 141 5.61 -3.01 -40.58
C ASN A 141 6.75 -2.49 -41.49
N GLY A 142 7.07 -3.19 -42.59
CA GLY A 142 8.13 -2.79 -43.52
C GLY A 142 9.55 -2.83 -42.93
N ASP A 143 9.82 -3.74 -41.99
CA ASP A 143 11.11 -3.86 -41.29
C ASP A 143 12.09 -4.80 -42.03
N ASP A 144 12.54 -4.31 -43.19
CA ASP A 144 13.45 -5.04 -44.08
C ASP A 144 14.82 -5.32 -43.43
N SER A 145 15.25 -4.50 -42.48
CA SER A 145 16.54 -4.67 -41.79
C SER A 145 16.58 -5.95 -40.98
N THR A 146 15.51 -6.24 -40.25
CA THR A 146 15.43 -7.42 -39.40
C THR A 146 15.15 -8.67 -40.21
N MET A 147 14.30 -8.55 -41.24
CA MET A 147 14.08 -9.64 -42.19
C MET A 147 15.40 -10.05 -42.87
N ARG A 148 16.23 -9.07 -43.27
CA ARG A 148 17.58 -9.34 -43.78
C ARG A 148 18.48 -10.00 -42.75
N LYS A 149 18.47 -9.55 -41.49
CA LYS A 149 19.26 -10.20 -40.43
C LYS A 149 18.89 -11.68 -40.27
N ILE A 150 17.60 -12.02 -40.30
CA ILE A 150 17.14 -13.41 -40.24
C ILE A 150 17.66 -14.22 -41.44
N VAL A 151 17.49 -13.71 -42.66
CA VAL A 151 17.88 -14.45 -43.88
C VAL A 151 19.39 -14.52 -44.09
N PHE A 152 20.11 -13.45 -43.77
CA PHE A 152 21.52 -13.30 -44.15
C PHE A 152 22.51 -13.59 -43.03
N ASP A 153 22.14 -13.36 -41.77
CA ASP A 153 23.03 -13.48 -40.62
C ASP A 153 22.71 -14.72 -39.77
N ILE A 154 21.43 -15.05 -39.62
CA ILE A 154 20.98 -16.21 -38.83
C ILE A 154 20.92 -17.48 -39.68
N LEU A 155 20.23 -17.44 -40.83
CA LEU A 155 20.14 -18.62 -41.70
C LEU A 155 21.50 -18.93 -42.35
N PRO A 156 21.92 -20.21 -42.38
CA PRO A 156 23.18 -20.58 -42.99
C PRO A 156 23.17 -20.29 -44.50
N ARG A 157 24.37 -20.14 -45.08
CA ARG A 157 24.52 -19.86 -46.51
C ARG A 157 23.88 -20.92 -47.41
N ALA A 158 23.79 -22.16 -46.94
CA ALA A 158 23.12 -23.26 -47.64
C ALA A 158 21.63 -22.97 -47.95
N CYS A 159 20.95 -22.11 -47.18
CA CYS A 159 19.58 -21.70 -47.46
C CYS A 159 19.46 -20.69 -48.62
N ARG A 160 20.58 -20.17 -49.15
CA ARG A 160 20.60 -19.08 -50.15
C ARG A 160 21.24 -19.47 -51.48
N VAL A 161 22.02 -20.55 -51.53
CA VAL A 161 22.82 -20.94 -52.71
C VAL A 161 22.32 -22.27 -53.25
N HIS A 162 21.93 -22.27 -54.52
CA HIS A 162 21.56 -23.49 -55.24
C HIS A 162 22.79 -24.40 -55.36
N VAL A 163 22.74 -25.58 -54.73
CA VAL A 163 23.76 -26.62 -54.94
C VAL A 163 23.17 -27.69 -55.87
N PRO A 164 23.65 -27.81 -57.13
CA PRO A 164 23.06 -28.73 -58.09
C PRO A 164 23.29 -30.19 -57.68
N ILE A 165 22.20 -30.95 -57.60
CA ILE A 165 22.22 -32.40 -57.35
C ILE A 165 22.51 -33.15 -58.67
N VAL A 166 23.74 -33.69 -58.74
CA VAL A 166 24.13 -34.99 -59.37
C VAL A 166 24.21 -35.09 -60.91
N ALA A 167 24.84 -34.14 -61.61
CA ALA A 167 25.35 -34.41 -62.97
C ALA A 167 26.83 -34.07 -63.24
N ASP A 168 27.47 -33.19 -62.45
CA ASP A 168 28.84 -32.71 -62.73
C ASP A 168 29.85 -32.94 -61.58
N ILE A 169 29.71 -34.05 -60.85
CA ILE A 169 30.58 -34.40 -59.71
C ILE A 169 32.07 -34.57 -60.12
N ALA A 170 32.38 -34.77 -61.40
CA ALA A 170 33.76 -34.95 -61.86
C ALA A 170 34.54 -33.63 -62.04
N ARG A 171 33.88 -32.50 -62.36
CA ARG A 171 34.58 -31.22 -62.64
C ARG A 171 34.72 -30.30 -61.44
N PHE A 172 33.84 -30.42 -60.44
CA PHE A 172 33.83 -29.53 -59.28
C PHE A 172 34.68 -30.00 -58.08
N LYS A 173 35.21 -31.23 -58.10
CA LYS A 173 35.96 -31.82 -56.99
C LYS A 173 37.28 -31.13 -56.65
N ASN A 174 37.90 -30.40 -57.58
CA ASN A 174 39.22 -29.81 -57.34
C ASN A 174 39.21 -28.41 -56.68
N ASN A 175 38.05 -27.76 -56.55
CA ASN A 175 37.96 -26.43 -55.91
C ASN A 175 37.20 -26.41 -54.57
N LEU A 176 36.82 -27.59 -54.03
CA LEU A 176 35.88 -27.71 -52.90
C LEU A 176 36.51 -28.12 -51.57
N LEU A 177 37.82 -27.97 -51.41
CA LEU A 177 38.54 -28.31 -50.16
C LEU A 177 38.43 -27.24 -49.04
N GLN A 178 37.40 -26.38 -49.06
CA GLN A 178 37.13 -25.42 -47.98
C GLN A 178 35.63 -25.25 -47.64
N MET A 179 34.79 -26.28 -47.84
CA MET A 179 33.40 -26.23 -47.36
C MET A 179 33.18 -27.20 -46.21
N ASP A 180 33.16 -26.64 -45.00
CA ASP A 180 32.75 -27.30 -43.78
C ASP A 180 31.22 -27.14 -43.66
N GLY A 181 30.46 -28.20 -43.95
CA GLY A 181 29.00 -28.19 -43.82
C GLY A 181 28.28 -29.22 -44.70
N SER A 182 27.45 -30.05 -44.08
CA SER A 182 26.47 -30.92 -44.73
C SER A 182 25.50 -30.10 -45.59
N LEU A 183 25.09 -30.63 -46.75
CA LEU A 183 24.09 -30.03 -47.64
C LEU A 183 22.68 -29.97 -47.03
N GLN A 184 22.41 -30.79 -46.02
CA GLN A 184 21.18 -30.80 -45.24
C GLN A 184 21.47 -30.51 -43.77
N ALA A 185 20.61 -29.72 -43.13
CA ALA A 185 20.68 -29.39 -41.72
C ALA A 185 20.70 -30.67 -40.88
N ASP A 186 21.52 -30.74 -39.83
CA ASP A 186 21.29 -31.70 -38.75
C ASP A 186 20.31 -31.13 -37.70
N ASN A 187 20.11 -31.82 -36.58
CA ASN A 187 19.17 -31.36 -35.56
C ASN A 187 19.71 -30.15 -34.77
N GLU A 188 21.03 -30.12 -34.51
CA GLU A 188 21.67 -29.02 -33.77
C GLU A 188 21.66 -27.72 -34.58
N ASP A 189 21.79 -27.82 -35.90
CA ASP A 189 21.66 -26.72 -36.84
C ASP A 189 20.29 -26.05 -36.79
N ILE A 190 19.22 -26.85 -36.81
CA ILE A 190 17.83 -26.35 -36.75
C ILE A 190 17.57 -25.73 -35.38
N GLU A 191 17.97 -26.38 -34.29
CA GLU A 191 17.81 -25.85 -32.93
C GLU A 191 18.54 -24.52 -32.74
N ARG A 192 19.77 -24.39 -33.27
CA ARG A 192 20.55 -23.15 -33.22
C ARG A 192 19.83 -22.00 -33.93
N VAL A 193 19.33 -22.24 -35.14
CA VAL A 193 18.59 -21.23 -35.91
C VAL A 193 17.32 -20.80 -35.17
N ILE A 194 16.54 -21.76 -34.66
CA ILE A 194 15.32 -21.46 -33.91
C ILE A 194 15.63 -20.66 -32.65
N ARG A 195 16.71 -20.99 -31.93
CA ARG A 195 17.16 -20.24 -30.75
C ARG A 195 17.48 -18.78 -31.09
N GLN A 196 18.28 -18.54 -32.14
CA GLN A 196 18.63 -17.18 -32.56
C GLN A 196 17.42 -16.37 -33.05
N ILE A 197 16.43 -17.01 -33.67
CA ILE A 197 15.18 -16.34 -34.03
C ILE A 197 14.35 -16.03 -32.79
N LYS A 198 14.29 -16.93 -31.79
CA LYS A 198 13.61 -16.66 -30.51
C LYS A 198 14.18 -15.43 -29.81
N ASP A 199 15.50 -15.28 -29.75
CA ASP A 199 16.14 -14.10 -29.18
C ASP A 199 15.68 -12.80 -29.90
N LEU A 200 15.49 -12.85 -31.22
CA LEU A 200 14.94 -11.73 -31.99
C LEU A 200 13.46 -11.47 -31.70
N VAL A 201 12.64 -12.52 -31.59
CA VAL A 201 11.21 -12.43 -31.22
C VAL A 201 11.07 -11.72 -29.87
N VAL A 202 11.86 -12.15 -28.89
CA VAL A 202 11.90 -11.58 -27.54
C VAL A 202 12.34 -10.12 -27.60
N SER A 203 13.42 -9.80 -28.31
CA SER A 203 13.88 -8.41 -28.42
C SER A 203 12.82 -7.48 -29.04
N LYS A 204 12.15 -7.84 -30.13
CA LYS A 204 11.28 -6.90 -30.85
C LYS A 204 9.86 -6.77 -30.36
N ILE A 205 9.29 -7.82 -29.74
CA ILE A 205 7.92 -7.78 -29.21
C ILE A 205 7.86 -7.04 -27.86
N ILE A 206 9.00 -6.95 -27.14
CA ILE A 206 9.09 -6.38 -25.79
C ILE A 206 9.61 -4.93 -25.78
N LEU A 207 10.40 -4.51 -26.78
CA LEU A 207 11.14 -3.24 -26.79
C LEU A 207 10.32 -1.97 -27.14
N ASP A 208 9.01 -1.93 -26.94
CA ASP A 208 8.36 -0.62 -26.79
C ASP A 208 8.50 -0.19 -25.32
N GLU A 209 9.65 0.42 -25.02
CA GLU A 209 10.11 0.88 -23.69
C GLU A 209 9.16 1.88 -22.99
N SER A 210 8.09 2.31 -23.67
CA SER A 210 7.10 3.22 -23.13
C SER A 210 6.11 2.49 -22.21
N ILE A 211 6.05 2.91 -20.94
CA ILE A 211 5.00 2.51 -19.98
C ILE A 211 3.66 3.00 -20.52
N THR A 212 2.66 2.10 -20.58
CA THR A 212 1.30 2.46 -20.98
C THR A 212 0.36 2.45 -19.78
N ALA A 213 -0.32 3.58 -19.54
CA ALA A 213 -1.35 3.66 -18.51
C ALA A 213 -2.75 3.46 -19.11
N TYR A 214 -3.47 2.49 -18.58
CA TYR A 214 -4.81 2.09 -18.99
C TYR A 214 -5.87 2.60 -18.02
N SER A 215 -7.13 2.75 -18.45
CA SER A 215 -8.23 2.88 -17.49
C SER A 215 -8.37 1.58 -16.68
N ILE A 216 -8.90 1.66 -15.45
CA ILE A 216 -9.14 0.46 -14.62
C ILE A 216 -9.98 -0.59 -15.37
N SER A 217 -11.04 -0.15 -16.06
CA SER A 217 -11.89 -1.04 -16.86
C SER A 217 -11.13 -1.72 -18.00
N ARG A 218 -10.26 -0.98 -18.72
CA ARG A 218 -9.46 -1.55 -19.81
C ARG A 218 -8.42 -2.51 -19.26
N ALA A 219 -7.68 -2.12 -18.23
CA ALA A 219 -6.70 -2.98 -17.58
C ALA A 219 -7.32 -4.26 -17.02
N SER A 220 -8.52 -4.18 -16.43
CA SER A 220 -9.29 -5.35 -15.98
C SER A 220 -9.65 -6.26 -17.16
N SER A 221 -10.13 -5.68 -18.27
CA SER A 221 -10.46 -6.45 -19.48
C SER A 221 -9.24 -7.13 -20.11
N ILE A 222 -8.07 -6.47 -20.05
CA ILE A 222 -6.80 -7.03 -20.50
C ILE A 222 -6.42 -8.18 -19.57
N LEU A 223 -6.28 -7.95 -18.25
CA LEU A 223 -5.82 -8.98 -17.33
C LEU A 223 -6.74 -10.21 -17.32
N ARG A 224 -8.06 -10.02 -17.36
CA ARG A 224 -9.05 -11.12 -17.32
C ARG A 224 -9.33 -11.75 -18.69
N MET A 225 -8.60 -11.34 -19.74
CA MET A 225 -8.71 -11.82 -21.12
C MET A 225 -10.17 -11.89 -21.61
N SER A 226 -11.00 -10.92 -21.20
CA SER A 226 -12.46 -10.96 -21.39
C SER A 226 -13.00 -9.57 -21.77
N THR A 227 -14.02 -9.53 -22.62
CA THR A 227 -14.82 -8.32 -22.89
C THR A 227 -15.99 -8.16 -21.92
N ASP A 228 -16.45 -9.27 -21.32
CA ASP A 228 -17.40 -9.26 -20.22
C ASP A 228 -16.70 -8.89 -18.92
N ASN A 229 -17.39 -8.13 -18.06
CA ASN A 229 -16.99 -7.77 -16.70
C ASN A 229 -16.95 -9.02 -15.78
N LYS A 230 -16.13 -10.03 -16.12
CA LYS A 230 -15.75 -11.13 -15.22
C LYS A 230 -15.29 -10.51 -13.91
N LYS A 231 -15.78 -11.00 -12.78
CA LYS A 231 -15.58 -10.36 -11.47
C LYS A 231 -14.19 -10.62 -10.87
N GLU A 232 -13.58 -11.75 -11.17
CA GLU A 232 -12.33 -12.22 -10.55
C GLU A 232 -11.48 -12.95 -11.60
N LEU A 233 -10.16 -12.90 -11.45
CA LEU A 233 -9.20 -13.69 -12.23
C LEU A 233 -9.32 -15.19 -11.92
N THR A 234 -9.63 -16.01 -12.92
CA THR A 234 -9.75 -17.46 -12.76
C THR A 234 -8.40 -18.17 -12.86
N GLN A 235 -8.32 -19.44 -12.44
CA GLN A 235 -7.12 -20.25 -12.60
C GLN A 235 -6.73 -20.45 -14.08
N GLN A 236 -7.73 -20.57 -14.96
CA GLN A 236 -7.51 -20.68 -16.40
C GLN A 236 -6.93 -19.38 -16.99
N ASP A 237 -7.43 -18.22 -16.54
CA ASP A 237 -6.87 -16.93 -16.97
C ASP A 237 -5.40 -16.79 -16.51
N ILE A 238 -5.06 -17.27 -15.31
CA ILE A 238 -3.69 -17.30 -14.79
C ILE A 238 -2.79 -18.19 -15.64
N GLU A 239 -3.24 -19.39 -16.00
CA GLU A 239 -2.49 -20.31 -16.87
C GLU A 239 -2.24 -19.70 -18.26
N GLU A 240 -3.23 -18.99 -18.81
CA GLU A 240 -3.08 -18.31 -20.08
C GLU A 240 -2.11 -17.13 -19.98
N ILE A 241 -2.22 -16.27 -18.95
CA ILE A 241 -1.26 -15.20 -18.69
C ILE A 241 0.15 -15.79 -18.59
N LEU A 242 0.30 -16.87 -17.80
CA LEU A 242 1.58 -17.54 -17.64
C LEU A 242 2.14 -18.02 -18.97
N SER A 243 1.34 -18.66 -19.82
CA SER A 243 1.82 -19.09 -21.15
C SER A 243 2.37 -17.93 -22.01
N LYS A 244 1.85 -16.71 -21.80
CA LYS A 244 2.26 -15.51 -22.55
C LYS A 244 3.47 -14.80 -21.95
N VAL A 245 3.68 -14.92 -20.63
CA VAL A 245 4.75 -14.21 -19.91
C VAL A 245 5.88 -15.10 -19.40
N GLU A 246 5.73 -16.43 -19.44
CA GLU A 246 6.75 -17.42 -19.05
C GLU A 246 8.13 -17.18 -19.70
N PRO A 247 8.24 -16.72 -20.97
CA PRO A 247 9.54 -16.37 -21.55
C PRO A 247 10.23 -15.16 -20.88
N TYR A 248 9.52 -14.38 -20.06
CA TYR A 248 9.95 -13.08 -19.52
C TYR A 248 10.06 -13.06 -18.00
N ILE A 249 10.00 -14.20 -17.34
CA ILE A 249 10.08 -14.31 -15.88
C ILE A 249 11.29 -15.13 -15.46
N TYR A 250 11.61 -15.13 -14.17
CA TYR A 250 12.73 -15.87 -13.57
C TYR A 250 14.16 -15.42 -13.93
N GLY A 251 14.31 -14.26 -14.58
CA GLY A 251 15.57 -13.54 -14.74
C GLY A 251 16.01 -12.77 -13.49
N GLY A 252 16.90 -11.78 -13.69
CA GLY A 252 17.41 -10.90 -12.62
C GLY A 252 16.37 -9.87 -12.14
N THR A 253 16.72 -9.13 -11.09
CA THR A 253 15.82 -8.20 -10.38
C THR A 253 16.32 -6.75 -10.52
N PRO A 254 16.27 -6.11 -11.71
CA PRO A 254 16.69 -4.72 -11.91
C PRO A 254 15.67 -3.73 -11.33
N LEU A 255 15.56 -3.73 -10.00
CA LEU A 255 14.55 -3.00 -9.26
C LEU A 255 14.80 -1.49 -9.30
N ASN A 256 16.06 -1.04 -9.28
CA ASN A 256 16.41 0.38 -9.35
C ASN A 256 16.06 0.95 -10.73
N GLU A 257 16.33 0.22 -11.82
CA GLU A 257 15.95 0.60 -13.17
C GLU A 257 14.43 0.76 -13.29
N ALA A 258 13.67 -0.20 -12.77
CA ALA A 258 12.21 -0.15 -12.78
C ALA A 258 11.66 1.03 -11.97
N LEU A 259 12.25 1.33 -10.81
CA LEU A 259 11.90 2.50 -10.00
C LEU A 259 12.18 3.81 -10.76
N THR A 260 13.32 3.92 -11.46
CA THR A 260 13.62 5.08 -12.31
C THR A 260 12.61 5.23 -13.45
N LYS A 261 12.21 4.14 -14.10
CA LYS A 261 11.17 4.14 -15.14
C LYS A 261 9.83 4.62 -14.59
N CYS A 262 9.41 4.11 -13.43
CA CYS A 262 8.21 4.57 -12.71
C CYS A 262 8.28 6.08 -12.39
N HIS A 263 9.39 6.54 -11.81
CA HIS A 263 9.59 7.95 -11.45
C HIS A 263 9.41 8.87 -12.66
N ARG A 264 10.11 8.58 -13.78
CA ARG A 264 10.01 9.36 -15.02
C ARG A 264 8.57 9.41 -15.55
N PHE A 265 7.86 8.29 -15.51
CA PHE A 265 6.48 8.21 -15.99
C PHE A 265 5.52 9.02 -15.12
N PHE A 266 5.63 8.89 -13.79
CA PHE A 266 4.85 9.69 -12.84
C PHE A 266 5.15 11.18 -12.93
N SER A 267 6.37 11.56 -13.30
CA SER A 267 6.81 12.95 -13.46
C SER A 267 6.38 13.60 -14.78
N SER A 268 5.74 12.85 -15.68
CA SER A 268 5.19 13.38 -16.93
C SER A 268 4.13 14.47 -16.69
N SER A 269 4.15 15.51 -17.51
CA SER A 269 3.23 16.67 -17.42
C SER A 269 1.75 16.27 -17.51
N GLN A 270 1.44 15.16 -18.18
CA GLN A 270 0.07 14.63 -18.31
C GLN A 270 -0.57 14.23 -16.97
N PHE A 271 0.25 13.93 -15.94
CA PHE A 271 -0.21 13.54 -14.61
C PHE A 271 0.01 14.64 -13.56
N ARG A 272 0.29 15.88 -13.99
CA ARG A 272 0.38 17.02 -13.08
C ARG A 272 -0.98 17.21 -12.38
N GLY A 273 -0.98 17.28 -11.05
CA GLY A 273 -2.19 17.41 -10.24
C GLY A 273 -2.98 16.11 -10.00
N HIS A 274 -2.58 14.98 -10.61
CA HIS A 274 -3.12 13.68 -10.26
C HIS A 274 -2.52 13.20 -8.94
N ARG A 275 -3.30 12.42 -8.18
CA ARG A 275 -2.72 11.61 -7.09
C ARG A 275 -1.90 10.48 -7.68
N LYS A 276 -0.72 10.19 -7.10
CA LYS A 276 0.21 9.19 -7.61
C LYS A 276 0.49 8.17 -6.53
N MET A 277 0.36 6.90 -6.86
CA MET A 277 0.66 5.81 -5.94
C MET A 277 1.40 4.70 -6.66
N LEU A 278 2.43 4.15 -6.00
CA LEU A 278 3.18 3.00 -6.47
C LEU A 278 3.04 1.87 -5.45
N PHE A 279 2.50 0.74 -5.89
CA PHE A 279 2.51 -0.50 -5.13
C PHE A 279 3.69 -1.35 -5.58
N VAL A 280 4.55 -1.78 -4.65
CA VAL A 280 5.74 -2.59 -4.94
C VAL A 280 5.63 -3.93 -4.23
N LEU A 281 5.68 -5.03 -4.96
CA LEU A 281 5.71 -6.40 -4.44
C LEU A 281 7.04 -7.05 -4.82
N SER A 282 7.93 -7.29 -3.87
CA SER A 282 9.28 -7.81 -4.12
C SER A 282 9.88 -8.46 -2.88
N ASP A 283 10.92 -9.28 -3.06
CA ASP A 283 11.81 -9.73 -1.99
C ASP A 283 12.93 -8.72 -1.68
N GLY A 284 12.92 -7.56 -2.34
CA GLY A 284 13.83 -6.45 -2.05
C GLY A 284 15.29 -6.73 -2.37
N ALA A 285 15.59 -7.70 -3.23
CA ALA A 285 16.95 -8.06 -3.63
C ALA A 285 17.29 -7.51 -5.04
N PRO A 286 17.57 -6.21 -5.21
CA PRO A 286 17.97 -5.67 -6.50
C PRO A 286 19.26 -6.34 -7.00
N THR A 287 19.28 -6.73 -8.27
CA THR A 287 20.49 -7.24 -8.95
C THR A 287 21.22 -6.15 -9.74
N ASP A 288 20.61 -4.98 -9.90
CA ASP A 288 21.23 -3.80 -10.51
C ASP A 288 21.97 -2.95 -9.47
N THR A 289 22.82 -2.03 -9.93
CA THR A 289 23.74 -1.31 -9.07
C THR A 289 23.02 -0.60 -7.92
N ALA A 290 23.43 -0.91 -6.69
CA ALA A 290 22.87 -0.36 -5.47
C ALA A 290 23.16 1.16 -5.39
N THR A 291 22.29 1.97 -5.96
CA THR A 291 22.31 3.42 -5.80
C THR A 291 21.06 3.85 -5.03
N GLN A 292 21.23 4.70 -4.00
CA GLN A 292 20.08 5.25 -3.26
C GLN A 292 19.33 6.35 -4.06
N ALA A 293 19.84 6.73 -5.24
CA ALA A 293 19.30 7.83 -6.03
C ALA A 293 17.81 7.66 -6.39
N PRO A 294 17.34 6.49 -6.89
CA PRO A 294 15.92 6.32 -7.23
C PRO A 294 15.00 6.42 -6.02
N ILE A 295 15.43 5.91 -4.86
CA ILE A 295 14.65 6.01 -3.61
C ILE A 295 14.49 7.47 -3.19
N LYS A 296 15.57 8.24 -3.24
CA LYS A 296 15.55 9.66 -2.87
C LYS A 296 14.66 10.47 -3.81
N GLU A 297 14.80 10.29 -5.12
CA GLU A 297 13.97 10.95 -6.13
C GLU A 297 12.48 10.63 -5.96
N MET A 298 12.16 9.38 -5.62
CA MET A 298 10.80 8.94 -5.37
C MET A 298 10.20 9.57 -4.10
N HIS A 299 10.99 9.77 -3.04
CA HIS A 299 10.56 10.48 -1.82
C HIS A 299 10.41 11.99 -2.01
N ASP A 300 11.27 12.59 -2.84
CA ASP A 300 11.19 14.01 -3.19
C ASP A 300 10.00 14.33 -4.13
N SER A 301 9.32 13.29 -4.61
CA SER A 301 8.13 13.36 -5.47
C SER A 301 6.83 13.18 -4.69
N GLU A 302 5.72 13.74 -5.19
CA GLU A 302 4.36 13.54 -4.64
C GLU A 302 3.79 12.12 -4.94
N ILE A 303 4.59 11.07 -4.74
CA ILE A 303 4.23 9.67 -4.99
C ILE A 303 4.09 8.94 -3.65
N THR A 304 2.93 8.34 -3.40
CA THR A 304 2.73 7.47 -2.23
C THR A 304 3.15 6.04 -2.55
N ILE A 305 4.14 5.51 -1.84
CA ILE A 305 4.73 4.19 -2.11
C ILE A 305 4.30 3.21 -1.02
N VAL A 306 3.64 2.13 -1.43
CA VAL A 306 3.27 1.00 -0.58
C VAL A 306 4.14 -0.19 -0.95
N SER A 307 4.94 -0.69 -0.02
CA SER A 307 5.89 -1.78 -0.25
C SER A 307 5.45 -3.03 0.49
N CYS A 308 5.35 -4.13 -0.25
CA CYS A 308 5.01 -5.46 0.25
C CYS A 308 6.24 -6.36 0.07
N TYR A 309 6.94 -6.61 1.18
CA TYR A 309 8.13 -7.45 1.21
C TYR A 309 7.75 -8.91 1.47
N ILE A 310 8.16 -9.79 0.57
CA ILE A 310 7.93 -11.23 0.66
C ILE A 310 9.15 -11.91 1.28
N THR A 311 8.93 -12.74 2.29
CA THR A 311 10.01 -13.49 2.96
C THR A 311 9.60 -14.92 3.28
N GLN A 312 10.58 -15.83 3.32
CA GLN A 312 10.40 -17.17 3.87
C GLN A 312 10.43 -17.21 5.40
N ASP A 313 10.79 -16.12 6.06
CA ASP A 313 10.94 -16.10 7.51
C ASP A 313 9.63 -16.45 8.21
N ASN A 314 9.73 -17.13 9.36
CA ASN A 314 8.57 -17.41 10.17
C ASN A 314 8.19 -16.15 10.95
N LEU A 315 7.26 -15.38 10.39
CA LEU A 315 6.82 -14.11 10.98
C LEU A 315 5.95 -14.38 12.20
N ARG A 316 6.40 -13.90 13.37
CA ARG A 316 5.62 -13.95 14.61
C ARG A 316 4.32 -13.15 14.50
N ASN A 317 4.35 -12.05 13.75
CA ASN A 317 3.20 -11.18 13.54
C ASN A 317 3.23 -10.58 12.12
N PRO A 318 2.67 -11.27 11.10
CA PRO A 318 2.68 -10.79 9.73
C PRO A 318 1.70 -9.63 9.46
N ARG A 319 0.76 -9.36 10.37
CA ARG A 319 -0.19 -8.26 10.27
C ARG A 319 0.32 -7.06 11.07
N ARG A 320 1.46 -6.51 10.66
CA ARG A 320 2.12 -5.39 11.33
C ARG A 320 2.58 -4.34 10.33
N LEU A 321 2.27 -3.07 10.62
CA LEU A 321 2.92 -1.92 9.99
C LEU A 321 4.00 -1.37 10.92
N TYR A 322 5.18 -1.12 10.35
CA TYR A 322 6.39 -0.80 11.11
C TYR A 322 6.65 0.71 11.16
N ALA A 323 6.91 1.24 12.35
CA ALA A 323 7.29 2.65 12.52
C ALA A 323 8.80 2.87 12.34
N THR A 324 9.58 1.87 12.70
CA THR A 324 11.04 1.90 12.74
C THR A 324 11.60 0.67 12.06
N GLU A 325 12.80 0.83 11.51
CA GLU A 325 13.55 -0.28 10.90
C GLU A 325 13.92 -1.29 11.99
N GLN A 326 13.67 -2.58 11.76
CA GLN A 326 13.92 -3.60 12.78
C GLN A 326 15.39 -4.05 12.80
N PRO A 327 16.02 -4.24 13.99
CA PRO A 327 17.43 -4.65 14.10
C PRO A 327 17.76 -5.97 13.40
N GLU A 328 16.82 -6.91 13.36
CA GLU A 328 16.96 -8.19 12.66
C GLU A 328 17.12 -8.02 11.15
N TRP A 329 16.64 -6.91 10.58
CA TRP A 329 16.85 -6.61 9.17
C TRP A 329 18.30 -6.18 8.90
N LYS A 330 19.14 -5.96 9.91
CA LYS A 330 20.55 -5.60 9.73
C LYS A 330 21.50 -6.79 9.91
N ARG A 331 21.01 -7.98 10.28
CA ARG A 331 21.87 -9.14 10.56
C ARG A 331 21.93 -10.15 9.42
N GLN A 332 23.04 -10.12 8.66
CA GLN A 332 23.74 -11.32 8.15
C GLN A 332 25.26 -11.04 8.08
N ASP A 333 25.85 -10.59 9.18
CA ASP A 333 27.31 -10.42 9.36
C ASP A 333 27.91 -11.61 10.16
N GLU A 334 27.59 -12.85 9.83
CA GLU A 334 28.37 -14.01 10.31
C GLU A 334 29.24 -14.48 9.15
N PRO A 335 30.57 -14.19 9.16
CA PRO A 335 31.46 -14.67 8.12
C PRO A 335 31.49 -16.20 8.18
N PHE A 336 31.08 -16.85 7.10
CA PHE A 336 31.39 -18.26 6.89
C PHE A 336 32.90 -18.43 7.02
N SER A 337 33.32 -19.10 8.10
CA SER A 337 34.67 -19.61 8.30
C SER A 337 34.91 -20.71 7.25
N THR A 338 35.23 -20.33 6.01
CA THR A 338 35.85 -21.23 5.05
C THR A 338 37.37 -21.07 5.15
N SER A 339 37.97 -22.03 5.83
CA SER A 339 39.41 -22.23 5.86
C SER A 339 39.95 -22.42 4.44
N GLY A 340 40.81 -21.49 4.00
CA GLY A 340 41.91 -21.75 3.06
C GLY A 340 41.64 -21.45 1.58
N GLY A 341 42.28 -20.39 1.07
CA GLY A 341 42.56 -20.21 -0.36
C GLY A 341 42.36 -18.79 -0.88
N LEU A 342 43.14 -18.40 -1.90
CA LEU A 342 43.19 -17.09 -2.57
C LEU A 342 41.83 -16.50 -3.07
N LEU A 343 40.73 -17.23 -2.92
CA LEU A 343 39.35 -16.78 -3.17
C LEU A 343 38.75 -15.92 -2.03
N GLY A 344 39.34 -15.91 -0.84
CA GLY A 344 38.81 -15.18 0.33
C GLY A 344 38.88 -13.65 0.24
N LEU A 345 39.81 -13.09 -0.55
CA LEU A 345 39.96 -11.63 -0.71
C LEU A 345 38.92 -11.02 -1.65
N PHE A 346 38.38 -11.79 -2.61
CA PHE A 346 37.29 -11.34 -3.47
C PHE A 346 35.90 -11.61 -2.86
N GLY A 347 35.77 -12.62 -1.99
CA GLY A 347 34.50 -12.93 -1.31
C GLY A 347 34.05 -11.86 -0.31
N ASN A 348 34.99 -11.22 0.41
CA ASN A 348 34.64 -10.23 1.43
C ASN A 348 34.21 -8.87 0.84
N VAL A 349 34.78 -8.46 -0.30
CA VAL A 349 34.39 -7.23 -1.00
C VAL A 349 33.07 -7.41 -1.75
N LEU A 350 32.83 -8.61 -2.32
CA LEU A 350 31.55 -8.93 -2.97
C LEU A 350 30.41 -9.06 -1.95
N ASN A 351 30.65 -9.65 -0.77
CA ASN A 351 29.66 -9.72 0.31
C ASN A 351 29.35 -8.34 0.92
N GLN A 352 30.34 -7.44 1.05
CA GLN A 352 30.10 -6.07 1.49
C GLN A 352 29.29 -5.23 0.49
N LEU A 353 29.30 -5.59 -0.80
CA LEU A 353 28.55 -4.90 -1.85
C LEU A 353 27.19 -5.54 -2.17
N LEU A 354 26.93 -6.78 -1.71
CA LEU A 354 25.69 -7.54 -1.98
C LEU A 354 24.67 -7.56 -0.82
N GLN A 355 24.93 -6.88 0.29
CA GLN A 355 24.12 -7.01 1.51
C GLN A 355 23.37 -5.72 1.89
N SER A 356 22.41 -5.30 1.06
CA SER A 356 21.23 -4.65 1.60
C SER A 356 20.19 -5.73 1.89
N ASN A 357 19.86 -5.97 3.16
CA ASN A 357 18.76 -6.85 3.50
C ASN A 357 17.49 -6.35 2.81
N GLY A 358 16.83 -7.20 2.01
CA GLY A 358 15.70 -6.79 1.19
C GLY A 358 14.54 -6.19 1.98
N ALA A 359 14.37 -6.59 3.26
CA ALA A 359 13.43 -5.96 4.18
C ALA A 359 13.77 -4.48 4.42
N SER A 360 15.05 -4.17 4.66
CA SER A 360 15.55 -2.81 4.87
C SER A 360 15.38 -1.95 3.61
N PHE A 361 15.73 -2.50 2.44
CA PHE A 361 15.54 -1.82 1.17
C PHE A 361 14.06 -1.43 0.95
N MET A 362 13.16 -2.39 1.08
CA MET A 362 11.72 -2.20 0.89
C MET A 362 11.10 -1.27 1.95
N PHE A 363 11.58 -1.33 3.20
CA PHE A 363 11.15 -0.41 4.26
C PHE A 363 11.57 1.04 3.94
N ASN A 364 12.81 1.24 3.49
CA ASN A 364 13.33 2.56 3.14
C ASN A 364 12.66 3.14 1.90
N LEU A 365 12.29 2.28 0.94
CA LEU A 365 11.52 2.67 -0.25
C LEU A 365 10.10 3.16 0.09
N SER A 366 9.44 2.54 1.07
CA SER A 366 8.04 2.86 1.40
C SER A 366 7.84 4.29 1.94
N SER A 367 6.69 4.88 1.65
CA SER A 367 6.32 6.21 2.17
C SER A 367 5.98 6.15 3.67
N SER A 368 6.24 7.26 4.35
CA SER A 368 5.87 7.46 5.76
C SER A 368 4.57 8.26 5.85
N VAL A 369 3.62 7.79 6.66
CA VAL A 369 2.35 8.49 6.90
C VAL A 369 2.11 8.66 8.39
N GLU A 370 1.38 9.69 8.79
CA GLU A 370 0.98 9.86 10.19
C GLU A 370 0.07 8.71 10.63
N THR A 371 0.34 8.09 11.78
CA THR A 371 -0.44 6.96 12.31
C THR A 371 -1.91 7.34 12.50
N GLN A 372 -2.22 8.62 12.75
CA GLN A 372 -3.58 9.14 12.89
C GLN A 372 -4.34 9.23 11.56
N SER A 373 -3.62 9.29 10.43
CA SER A 373 -4.22 9.31 9.09
C SER A 373 -4.72 7.93 8.65
N ILE A 374 -4.26 6.87 9.34
CA ILE A 374 -4.62 5.49 9.04
C ILE A 374 -5.98 5.16 9.64
N PRO A 375 -6.89 4.52 8.87
CA PRO A 375 -8.18 3.98 9.34
C PRO A 375 -8.07 2.87 10.41
N ARG A 376 -7.54 3.20 11.60
CA ARG A 376 -7.06 2.25 12.63
C ARG A 376 -8.10 1.19 13.03
N THR A 377 -9.38 1.55 13.05
CA THR A 377 -10.48 0.64 13.37
C THR A 377 -10.61 -0.51 12.37
N ILE A 378 -10.28 -0.30 11.09
CA ILE A 378 -10.27 -1.35 10.05
C ILE A 378 -9.10 -2.30 10.28
N PHE A 379 -7.92 -1.73 10.53
CA PHE A 379 -6.70 -2.50 10.81
C PHE A 379 -6.87 -3.38 12.05
N VAL A 380 -7.30 -2.80 13.17
CA VAL A 380 -7.50 -3.55 14.42
C VAL A 380 -8.57 -4.65 14.25
N LYS A 381 -9.67 -4.39 13.55
CA LYS A 381 -10.71 -5.41 13.28
C LYS A 381 -10.19 -6.57 12.41
N LYS A 382 -9.24 -6.31 11.50
CA LYS A 382 -8.57 -7.32 10.68
C LYS A 382 -7.35 -7.96 11.37
N GLY A 383 -7.11 -7.65 12.64
CA GLY A 383 -5.97 -8.19 13.40
C GLY A 383 -4.62 -7.56 13.05
N TRP A 384 -4.63 -6.42 12.36
CA TRP A 384 -3.43 -5.64 12.08
C TRP A 384 -3.02 -4.79 13.28
N THR A 385 -1.72 -4.85 13.57
CA THR A 385 -1.02 -4.00 14.51
C THR A 385 -0.35 -2.86 13.76
N VAL A 386 -0.47 -1.64 14.28
CA VAL A 386 0.18 -0.46 13.70
C VAL A 386 1.07 0.11 14.78
N ASP A 387 2.38 0.08 14.52
CA ASP A 387 3.36 0.64 15.44
C ASP A 387 3.06 2.13 15.69
N VAL A 388 3.25 2.52 16.94
CA VAL A 388 2.89 3.87 17.43
C VAL A 388 4.06 4.67 17.93
N GLU A 389 5.28 4.13 17.87
CA GLU A 389 6.47 4.69 18.50
C GLU A 389 6.74 6.14 18.10
N ASN A 390 6.51 6.49 16.82
CA ASN A 390 6.87 7.80 16.25
C ASN A 390 5.70 8.59 15.65
N ASN A 391 4.44 8.21 15.93
CA ASN A 391 3.20 8.70 15.27
C ASN A 391 3.28 8.72 13.73
N HIS A 392 4.24 8.00 13.18
CA HIS A 392 4.46 7.79 11.78
C HIS A 392 4.67 6.31 11.61
N VAL A 393 4.12 5.77 10.54
CA VAL A 393 4.33 4.40 10.16
C VAL A 393 4.68 4.34 8.69
N LYS A 394 5.57 3.43 8.34
CA LYS A 394 5.87 3.13 6.96
C LYS A 394 4.73 2.34 6.35
N LEU A 395 4.39 2.63 5.10
CA LEU A 395 3.49 1.81 4.28
C LEU A 395 4.22 0.56 3.79
N PHE A 396 4.79 -0.16 4.74
CA PHE A 396 5.62 -1.33 4.55
C PHE A 396 4.98 -2.51 5.28
N ALA A 397 4.75 -3.60 4.56
CA ALA A 397 4.27 -4.85 5.12
C ALA A 397 5.27 -5.97 4.81
N GLN A 398 5.52 -6.81 5.81
CA GLN A 398 6.31 -8.03 5.67
C GLN A 398 5.35 -9.22 5.68
N VAL A 399 5.39 -10.02 4.63
CA VAL A 399 4.45 -11.11 4.41
C VAL A 399 5.17 -12.39 4.00
N ASN A 400 4.63 -13.53 4.43
CA ASN A 400 5.18 -14.86 4.13
C ASN A 400 4.13 -15.82 3.55
N HIS A 401 2.95 -15.31 3.21
CA HIS A 401 1.85 -16.08 2.62
C HIS A 401 1.05 -15.25 1.62
N PRO A 402 0.65 -15.81 0.45
CA PRO A 402 -0.17 -15.15 -0.57
C PRO A 402 -1.44 -14.45 -0.05
N ASP A 403 -2.17 -15.07 0.88
CA ASP A 403 -3.40 -14.48 1.43
C ASP A 403 -3.16 -13.12 2.12
N LEU A 404 -1.98 -12.91 2.70
CA LEU A 404 -1.61 -11.65 3.34
C LEU A 404 -1.27 -10.56 2.32
N VAL A 405 -0.80 -10.94 1.12
CA VAL A 405 -0.58 -9.99 0.03
C VAL A 405 -1.88 -9.30 -0.35
N ASN A 406 -2.98 -10.06 -0.44
CA ASN A 406 -4.32 -9.52 -0.72
C ASN A 406 -4.77 -8.52 0.36
N GLU A 407 -4.53 -8.81 1.64
CA GLU A 407 -4.83 -7.88 2.74
C GLU A 407 -4.03 -6.57 2.61
N VAL A 408 -2.77 -6.64 2.17
CA VAL A 408 -1.91 -5.47 1.93
C VAL A 408 -2.37 -4.67 0.72
N THR A 409 -2.86 -5.33 -0.34
CA THR A 409 -3.46 -4.67 -1.50
C THR A 409 -4.72 -3.89 -1.12
N GLU A 410 -5.59 -4.47 -0.28
CA GLU A 410 -6.77 -3.79 0.26
C GLU A 410 -6.38 -2.59 1.13
N LEU A 411 -5.34 -2.73 1.96
CA LEU A 411 -4.76 -1.64 2.73
C LEU A 411 -4.33 -0.49 1.80
N ALA A 412 -3.62 -0.82 0.72
CA ALA A 412 -3.12 0.15 -0.24
C ALA A 412 -4.26 0.93 -0.93
N LYS A 413 -5.33 0.23 -1.33
CA LYS A 413 -6.56 0.84 -1.83
C LYS A 413 -7.21 1.78 -0.83
N ASN A 414 -7.36 1.33 0.42
CA ASN A 414 -8.01 2.12 1.47
C ASN A 414 -7.27 3.43 1.74
N ILE A 415 -5.94 3.44 1.65
CA ILE A 415 -5.12 4.65 1.76
C ILE A 415 -5.32 5.57 0.56
N LEU A 416 -5.31 5.01 -0.65
CA LEU A 416 -5.37 5.77 -1.91
C LEU A 416 -6.73 6.43 -2.15
N PHE A 417 -7.79 5.64 -1.98
CA PHE A 417 -9.16 6.05 -2.19
C PHE A 417 -9.77 6.61 -0.91
N CYS A 418 -8.99 7.03 0.10
CA CYS A 418 -9.53 7.43 1.39
C CYS A 418 -10.48 8.66 1.34
N GLN A 419 -10.64 9.33 0.18
CA GLN A 419 -11.73 10.28 -0.07
C GLN A 419 -13.02 9.63 -0.60
N ASP A 420 -12.95 8.49 -1.28
CA ASP A 420 -14.08 7.61 -1.67
C ASP A 420 -14.26 6.39 -0.75
N ALA A 421 -13.37 6.20 0.21
CA ALA A 421 -13.48 5.24 1.31
C ALA A 421 -14.70 5.51 2.19
N LEU A 422 -15.48 6.56 1.88
CA LEU A 422 -16.81 6.86 2.40
C LEU A 422 -17.55 5.59 2.85
N SER A 423 -17.64 4.50 2.09
CA SER A 423 -18.42 3.35 2.55
C SER A 423 -17.93 2.62 3.81
N ASP A 424 -16.62 2.49 4.03
CA ASP A 424 -16.04 1.83 5.22
C ASP A 424 -15.62 2.84 6.31
N VAL A 425 -15.43 4.09 5.88
CA VAL A 425 -15.23 5.31 6.66
C VAL A 425 -16.48 5.67 7.46
N LEU A 426 -17.67 5.58 6.86
CA LEU A 426 -18.89 6.24 7.35
C LEU A 426 -19.47 5.70 8.68
N THR A 427 -18.89 4.65 9.29
CA THR A 427 -19.25 4.23 10.65
C THR A 427 -18.27 4.66 11.75
N THR A 428 -17.05 5.06 11.38
CA THR A 428 -16.04 5.52 12.34
C THR A 428 -15.72 7.01 12.17
N ILE A 429 -15.94 7.52 10.96
CA ILE A 429 -15.43 8.83 10.55
C ILE A 429 -16.36 9.97 10.88
N ASP A 430 -17.67 9.81 11.08
CA ASP A 430 -18.43 10.95 11.60
C ASP A 430 -18.01 11.32 13.04
N LEU A 431 -17.59 10.35 13.87
CA LEU A 431 -17.06 10.65 15.20
C LEU A 431 -15.59 11.11 15.14
N ASP A 432 -14.75 10.45 14.34
CA ASP A 432 -13.34 10.82 14.22
C ASP A 432 -13.10 12.13 13.46
N LEU A 433 -13.90 12.44 12.44
CA LEU A 433 -13.88 13.70 11.69
C LEU A 433 -14.59 14.79 12.49
N TYR A 434 -15.59 14.47 13.33
CA TYR A 434 -16.13 15.40 14.34
C TYR A 434 -15.09 15.71 15.44
N ILE A 435 -14.38 14.72 15.97
CA ILE A 435 -13.30 14.92 16.95
C ILE A 435 -12.16 15.71 16.30
N ASN A 436 -11.74 15.35 15.08
CA ASN A 436 -10.68 16.06 14.35
C ASN A 436 -11.09 17.47 13.91
N GLN A 437 -12.34 17.71 13.50
CA GLN A 437 -12.86 19.06 13.22
C GLN A 437 -13.01 19.87 14.49
N LYS A 438 -13.46 19.26 15.59
CA LYS A 438 -13.51 19.92 16.89
C LYS A 438 -12.11 20.26 17.38
N LEU A 439 -11.12 19.38 17.22
CA LEU A 439 -9.71 19.66 17.52
C LEU A 439 -9.13 20.75 16.61
N LYS A 440 -9.40 20.72 15.29
CA LYS A 440 -8.92 21.73 14.33
C LYS A 440 -9.64 23.08 14.43
N GLY A 441 -10.87 23.11 14.92
CA GLY A 441 -11.68 24.31 15.12
C GLY A 441 -11.74 24.81 16.56
N PHE A 442 -11.08 24.13 17.51
CA PHE A 442 -11.00 24.58 18.89
C PHE A 442 -10.00 25.73 18.98
N GLN A 443 -10.50 26.94 19.21
CA GLN A 443 -9.64 28.09 19.42
C GLN A 443 -8.98 28.01 20.80
N VAL A 444 -7.66 28.16 20.83
CA VAL A 444 -6.88 28.21 22.06
C VAL A 444 -7.36 29.39 22.90
N SER A 445 -7.90 29.09 24.08
CA SER A 445 -8.36 30.10 25.02
C SER A 445 -7.20 30.68 25.81
N ARG A 446 -7.25 31.98 26.11
CA ARG A 446 -6.28 32.66 26.98
C ARG A 446 -6.73 32.57 28.44
N GLN A 447 -5.84 32.12 29.31
CA GLN A 447 -6.00 32.11 30.76
C GLN A 447 -5.68 33.47 31.38
N VAL A 448 -6.22 33.70 32.58
CA VAL A 448 -5.86 34.83 33.45
C VAL A 448 -5.57 34.26 34.84
N GLY A 449 -4.36 34.51 35.38
CA GLY A 449 -3.89 33.93 36.65
C GLY A 449 -3.48 32.45 36.56
N GLY A 450 -3.31 31.80 37.72
CA GLY A 450 -2.86 30.41 37.90
C GLY A 450 -3.90 29.33 37.55
N VAL A 451 -4.69 29.53 36.48
CA VAL A 451 -5.83 28.67 36.14
C VAL A 451 -5.54 27.67 35.00
N CYS A 452 -4.26 27.41 34.68
CA CYS A 452 -3.85 26.49 33.62
C CYS A 452 -4.43 25.08 33.81
N PHE A 453 -4.47 24.58 35.05
CA PHE A 453 -5.08 23.30 35.40
C PHE A 453 -6.52 23.21 34.88
N ALA A 454 -7.33 24.24 35.12
CA ALA A 454 -8.74 24.26 34.75
C ALA A 454 -8.93 24.29 33.23
N HIS A 455 -8.07 25.00 32.50
CA HIS A 455 -8.09 24.98 31.04
C HIS A 455 -7.77 23.58 30.50
N ALA A 456 -6.68 22.97 30.96
CA ALA A 456 -6.22 21.68 30.47
C ALA A 456 -7.23 20.55 30.80
N THR A 457 -7.69 20.47 32.05
CA THR A 457 -8.66 19.44 32.47
C THR A 457 -10.03 19.64 31.82
N ALA A 458 -10.52 20.88 31.70
CA ALA A 458 -11.80 21.15 31.04
C ALA A 458 -11.74 20.78 29.56
N THR A 459 -10.65 21.06 28.84
CA THR A 459 -10.51 20.68 27.43
C THR A 459 -10.60 19.17 27.26
N VAL A 460 -9.80 18.41 28.01
CA VAL A 460 -9.76 16.95 27.87
C VAL A 460 -11.10 16.32 28.26
N MET A 461 -11.73 16.78 29.35
CA MET A 461 -13.04 16.27 29.78
C MET A 461 -14.17 16.63 28.81
N HIS A 462 -14.15 17.84 28.25
CA HIS A 462 -15.09 18.28 27.23
C HIS A 462 -14.98 17.36 26.00
N LEU A 463 -13.77 17.19 25.47
CA LEU A 463 -13.52 16.31 24.32
C LEU A 463 -13.84 14.84 24.62
N ALA A 464 -13.55 14.35 25.82
CA ALA A 464 -13.91 12.99 26.23
C ALA A 464 -15.42 12.75 26.25
N THR A 465 -16.18 13.72 26.76
CA THR A 465 -17.66 13.63 26.83
C THR A 465 -18.29 13.71 25.45
N HIS A 466 -17.73 14.52 24.55
CA HIS A 466 -18.18 14.64 23.15
C HIS A 466 -17.99 13.35 22.31
N ARG A 467 -17.22 12.39 22.80
CA ARG A 467 -17.08 11.05 22.19
C ARG A 467 -18.25 10.10 22.51
N ILE A 468 -19.15 10.48 23.41
CA ILE A 468 -20.29 9.66 23.83
C ILE A 468 -21.56 10.19 23.15
N VAL A 469 -22.18 9.40 22.28
CA VAL A 469 -23.36 9.84 21.53
C VAL A 469 -24.56 10.06 22.45
N ASP A 470 -25.18 11.23 22.29
CA ASP A 470 -26.39 11.65 23.02
C ASP A 470 -26.24 11.54 24.53
N ARG A 471 -25.03 11.87 25.02
CA ARG A 471 -24.74 11.92 26.45
C ARG A 471 -25.84 12.73 27.15
N TYR A 472 -26.40 12.15 28.20
CA TYR A 472 -27.45 12.78 29.00
C TYR A 472 -28.78 13.13 28.28
N GLN A 473 -29.03 12.71 27.03
CA GLN A 473 -30.29 12.98 26.32
C GLN A 473 -30.68 14.48 26.32
N GLY A 474 -29.70 15.39 26.24
CA GLY A 474 -29.94 16.84 26.34
C GLY A 474 -30.17 17.38 27.77
N ARG A 475 -29.97 16.56 28.81
CA ARG A 475 -30.13 16.91 30.23
C ARG A 475 -28.81 16.79 31.00
N VAL A 476 -27.90 17.73 30.77
CA VAL A 476 -26.64 17.85 31.53
C VAL A 476 -26.93 17.84 33.05
N PRO A 477 -26.08 17.19 33.89
CA PRO A 477 -26.27 17.19 35.35
C PRO A 477 -26.50 18.59 35.90
N ALA A 478 -27.40 18.74 36.86
CA ALA A 478 -27.86 20.04 37.38
C ALA A 478 -26.69 20.96 37.77
N ASP A 479 -25.65 20.38 38.39
CA ASP A 479 -24.46 21.12 38.81
C ASP A 479 -23.65 21.73 37.65
N PHE A 480 -23.94 21.37 36.40
CA PHE A 480 -23.26 21.87 35.19
C PHE A 480 -24.25 22.48 34.17
N ASN A 481 -25.54 22.60 34.53
CA ASN A 481 -26.63 22.94 33.62
C ASN A 481 -27.40 24.18 34.08
N VAL A 482 -26.97 25.37 33.66
CA VAL A 482 -27.70 26.62 34.01
C VAL A 482 -28.13 27.47 32.81
N PHE A 483 -27.63 27.28 31.58
CA PHE A 483 -28.01 28.17 30.45
C PHE A 483 -28.11 27.55 29.05
N ASN A 484 -28.25 26.23 28.89
CA ASN A 484 -28.46 25.68 27.55
C ASN A 484 -29.55 24.60 27.57
N ARG A 485 -30.81 25.05 27.55
CA ARG A 485 -31.96 24.17 27.27
C ARG A 485 -31.80 23.65 25.84
N GLY A 486 -31.11 22.53 25.67
CA GLY A 486 -30.94 21.87 24.37
C GLY A 486 -29.53 21.34 24.03
N CYS A 487 -28.51 21.51 24.89
CA CYS A 487 -27.19 20.94 24.62
C CYS A 487 -26.94 19.67 25.45
N ALA A 488 -26.56 18.56 24.79
CA ALA A 488 -26.31 17.25 25.40
C ALA A 488 -24.95 17.15 26.12
N TYR A 489 -24.06 18.14 25.96
CA TYR A 489 -22.69 18.08 26.44
C TYR A 489 -22.37 19.23 27.39
N PRO A 490 -21.52 18.99 28.41
CA PRO A 490 -21.05 20.05 29.29
C PRO A 490 -20.21 21.05 28.50
N ASP A 491 -20.61 22.32 28.58
CA ASP A 491 -19.93 23.45 27.93
C ASP A 491 -18.51 23.63 28.49
N PHE A 492 -17.54 23.87 27.58
CA PHE A 492 -16.14 24.03 27.96
C PHE A 492 -15.93 25.18 28.96
N HIS A 493 -16.52 26.35 28.71
CA HIS A 493 -16.33 27.52 29.57
C HIS A 493 -16.89 27.26 30.97
N LYS A 494 -18.04 26.60 31.08
CA LYS A 494 -18.63 26.25 32.38
C LYS A 494 -17.87 25.18 33.14
N LEU A 495 -17.37 24.15 32.44
CA LEU A 495 -16.49 23.15 33.05
C LEU A 495 -15.27 23.84 33.67
N LYS A 496 -14.64 24.71 32.89
CA LYS A 496 -13.50 25.51 33.32
C LYS A 496 -13.84 26.42 34.50
N GLU A 497 -14.88 27.24 34.40
CA GLU A 497 -15.31 28.15 35.49
C GLU A 497 -15.59 27.40 36.78
N LYS A 498 -16.29 26.26 36.70
CA LYS A 498 -16.57 25.46 37.89
C LYS A 498 -15.32 24.83 38.51
N MET A 499 -14.34 24.45 37.69
CA MET A 499 -13.03 24.00 38.20
C MET A 499 -12.29 25.16 38.88
N ILE A 500 -12.35 26.36 38.32
CA ILE A 500 -11.78 27.57 38.94
C ILE A 500 -12.49 27.88 40.26
N ASP A 501 -13.82 27.86 40.31
CA ASP A 501 -14.57 28.17 41.52
C ASP A 501 -14.34 27.13 42.63
N GLN A 502 -14.17 25.86 42.27
CA GLN A 502 -13.99 24.78 43.23
C GLN A 502 -12.55 24.63 43.73
N PHE A 503 -11.55 24.93 42.88
CA PHE A 503 -10.14 24.62 43.16
C PHE A 503 -9.19 25.80 42.98
N GLY A 504 -9.58 26.80 42.19
CA GLY A 504 -8.75 27.95 41.85
C GLY A 504 -9.04 29.21 42.65
N ARG A 505 -9.93 29.17 43.66
CA ARG A 505 -10.25 30.30 44.53
C ARG A 505 -9.95 30.03 46.00
N THR A 506 -9.35 31.03 46.64
CA THR A 506 -9.18 31.16 48.10
C THR A 506 -10.53 31.21 48.82
N PRO A 507 -10.58 30.94 50.15
CA PRO A 507 -11.79 31.10 50.96
C PRO A 507 -12.42 32.51 50.84
N GLU A 508 -11.61 33.52 50.59
CA GLU A 508 -12.02 34.92 50.40
C GLU A 508 -12.54 35.23 48.98
N GLY A 509 -12.49 34.25 48.06
CA GLY A 509 -13.03 34.34 46.70
C GLY A 509 -12.05 34.83 45.63
N ASN A 510 -10.82 35.19 46.01
CA ASN A 510 -9.74 35.58 45.09
C ASN A 510 -9.12 34.36 44.41
N LEU A 511 -8.58 34.51 43.20
CA LEU A 511 -7.86 33.43 42.53
C LEU A 511 -6.59 33.04 43.32
N HIS A 512 -6.31 31.74 43.40
CA HIS A 512 -5.03 31.25 43.90
C HIS A 512 -3.91 31.61 42.91
N ASP A 513 -2.83 32.17 43.43
CA ASP A 513 -1.61 32.41 42.64
C ASP A 513 -0.91 31.09 42.28
N ASP A 514 -1.02 30.07 43.15
CA ASP A 514 -0.37 28.75 42.99
C ASP A 514 -1.19 27.74 42.14
N GLY A 515 -2.41 28.10 41.72
CA GLY A 515 -3.31 27.21 40.98
C GLY A 515 -3.81 26.02 41.80
N ALA A 516 -4.01 24.86 41.15
CA ALA A 516 -4.50 23.64 41.79
C ALA A 516 -3.87 22.38 41.20
N TYR A 517 -3.79 21.32 42.01
CA TYR A 517 -3.25 20.03 41.57
C TYR A 517 -4.20 19.33 40.58
N THR A 518 -3.74 19.17 39.34
CA THR A 518 -4.48 18.53 38.24
C THR A 518 -5.05 17.16 38.60
N ASP A 519 -4.27 16.31 39.27
CA ASP A 519 -4.70 14.97 39.71
C ASP A 519 -5.93 15.04 40.63
N GLU A 520 -5.93 15.94 41.61
CA GLU A 520 -7.06 16.14 42.52
C GLU A 520 -8.31 16.63 41.78
N VAL A 521 -8.12 17.60 40.88
CA VAL A 521 -9.18 18.16 40.05
C VAL A 521 -9.82 17.05 39.21
N LEU A 522 -9.02 16.24 38.50
CA LEU A 522 -9.52 15.15 37.66
C LEU A 522 -10.22 14.07 38.49
N LYS A 523 -9.61 13.61 39.60
CA LYS A 523 -10.21 12.58 40.48
C LYS A 523 -11.55 13.02 41.06
N LYS A 524 -11.74 14.31 41.36
CA LYS A 524 -13.00 14.85 41.88
C LYS A 524 -14.02 15.19 40.80
N THR A 525 -13.59 15.52 39.58
CA THR A 525 -14.50 16.02 38.52
C THR A 525 -14.87 14.96 37.48
N CYS A 526 -13.96 14.06 37.08
CA CYS A 526 -14.22 13.00 36.11
C CYS A 526 -15.40 12.10 36.50
N PRO A 527 -15.51 11.60 37.77
CA PRO A 527 -16.63 10.74 38.16
C PRO A 527 -17.99 11.44 38.05
N LYS A 528 -18.06 12.77 38.27
CA LYS A 528 -19.30 13.55 38.10
C LYS A 528 -19.83 13.52 36.68
N LEU A 529 -18.96 13.23 35.70
CA LEU A 529 -19.31 13.08 34.29
C LEU A 529 -19.31 11.62 33.82
N ARG A 530 -19.24 10.63 34.72
CA ARG A 530 -18.94 9.21 34.45
C ARG A 530 -17.77 9.01 33.46
N LEU A 531 -16.71 9.77 33.70
CA LEU A 531 -15.40 9.58 33.09
C LEU A 531 -14.46 8.96 34.13
N GLN A 532 -13.49 8.21 33.65
CA GLN A 532 -12.39 7.64 34.42
C GLN A 532 -11.11 8.42 34.12
N VAL A 533 -10.19 8.42 35.08
CA VAL A 533 -8.86 9.01 34.94
C VAL A 533 -7.82 8.03 35.46
N ARG A 534 -6.67 7.98 34.80
CA ARG A 534 -5.47 7.29 35.29
C ARG A 534 -4.23 8.08 34.92
N GLU A 535 -3.26 8.08 35.82
CA GLU A 535 -1.91 8.52 35.49
C GLU A 535 -1.23 7.46 34.61
N VAL A 536 -0.51 7.90 33.59
CA VAL A 536 0.19 7.04 32.64
C VAL A 536 1.62 7.54 32.45
N ASP A 537 2.50 6.64 32.03
CA ASP A 537 3.82 7.03 31.52
C ASP A 537 3.71 7.65 30.12
N LEU A 538 4.85 8.09 29.57
CA LEU A 538 4.90 8.64 28.21
C LEU A 538 4.29 7.67 27.20
N GLN A 539 4.62 6.37 27.27
CA GLN A 539 4.12 5.38 26.33
C GLN A 539 2.58 5.26 26.39
N GLY A 540 2.00 5.25 27.58
CA GLY A 540 0.56 5.26 27.80
C GLY A 540 -0.09 6.56 27.31
N ALA A 541 0.57 7.71 27.45
CA ALA A 541 0.12 8.99 26.92
C ALA A 541 0.10 8.98 25.38
N LEU A 542 1.17 8.48 24.75
CA LEU A 542 1.24 8.31 23.29
C LEU A 542 0.13 7.38 22.80
N ALA A 543 -0.08 6.25 23.48
CA ALA A 543 -1.15 5.30 23.14
C ALA A 543 -2.55 5.92 23.26
N ALA A 544 -2.77 6.78 24.26
CA ALA A 544 -4.02 7.52 24.43
C ALA A 544 -4.23 8.53 23.28
N VAL A 545 -3.20 9.32 22.94
CA VAL A 545 -3.24 10.27 21.81
C VAL A 545 -3.49 9.55 20.49
N THR A 546 -2.83 8.41 20.23
CA THR A 546 -3.11 7.59 19.05
C THR A 546 -4.55 7.05 19.03
N ALA A 547 -5.13 6.81 20.21
CA ALA A 547 -6.55 6.46 20.37
C ALA A 547 -7.48 7.70 20.37
N LYS A 548 -6.98 8.85 19.89
CA LYS A 548 -7.70 10.14 19.77
C LYS A 548 -8.21 10.65 21.11
N ARG A 549 -7.44 10.39 22.17
CA ARG A 549 -7.66 10.92 23.51
C ARG A 549 -6.53 11.87 23.83
N PRO A 550 -6.77 13.19 23.78
CA PRO A 550 -5.81 14.15 24.30
C PRO A 550 -5.56 13.89 25.78
N VAL A 551 -4.33 14.14 26.23
CA VAL A 551 -3.85 13.76 27.56
C VAL A 551 -3.51 15.03 28.33
N VAL A 552 -4.05 15.17 29.54
CA VAL A 552 -3.65 16.29 30.42
C VAL A 552 -2.22 16.04 30.85
N THR A 553 -1.36 17.05 30.73
CA THR A 553 0.06 16.93 31.05
C THR A 553 0.46 18.05 31.99
N ASP A 554 1.05 17.69 33.13
CA ASP A 554 1.69 18.64 34.04
C ASP A 554 3.20 18.59 33.82
N PHE A 555 3.87 19.71 34.00
CA PHE A 555 5.32 19.78 34.17
C PHE A 555 5.68 20.92 35.11
N ALA A 556 6.89 20.92 35.67
CA ALA A 556 7.34 21.99 36.56
C ALA A 556 8.75 22.43 36.21
N LEU A 557 8.97 23.74 36.20
CA LEU A 557 10.26 24.38 35.91
C LEU A 557 10.65 25.30 37.05
N ASN A 558 11.96 25.48 37.27
CA ASN A 558 12.46 26.56 38.11
C ASN A 558 12.48 27.90 37.34
N ALA A 559 12.72 29.01 38.05
CA ALA A 559 12.71 30.35 37.45
C ALA A 559 13.66 30.51 36.24
N GLN A 560 14.85 29.90 36.27
CA GLN A 560 15.80 29.96 35.16
C GLN A 560 15.30 29.18 33.94
N GLN A 561 14.74 28.00 34.17
CA GLN A 561 14.16 27.16 33.13
C GLN A 561 12.92 27.80 32.50
N TRP A 562 12.09 28.50 33.30
CA TRP A 562 10.98 29.30 32.78
C TRP A 562 11.46 30.43 31.88
N ASP A 563 12.48 31.19 32.29
CA ASP A 563 13.06 32.25 31.44
C ASP A 563 13.61 31.69 30.12
N GLN A 564 14.26 30.53 30.15
CA GLN A 564 14.70 29.83 28.93
C GLN A 564 13.53 29.39 28.05
N PHE A 565 12.49 28.80 28.64
CA PHE A 565 11.28 28.37 27.94
C PHE A 565 10.59 29.55 27.23
N PHE A 566 10.38 30.66 27.94
CA PHE A 566 9.78 31.86 27.36
C PHE A 566 10.64 32.49 26.26
N ARG A 567 11.96 32.60 26.48
CA ARG A 567 12.88 33.14 25.47
C ARG A 567 12.89 32.31 24.19
N PHE A 568 12.85 30.98 24.32
CA PHE A 568 12.81 30.08 23.19
C PHE A 568 11.57 30.33 22.33
N TYR A 569 10.36 30.22 22.88
CA TYR A 569 9.14 30.37 22.07
C TYR A 569 8.83 31.81 21.66
N ARG A 570 9.40 32.81 22.33
CA ARG A 570 9.35 34.20 21.86
C ARG A 570 10.19 34.41 20.59
N THR A 571 11.31 33.70 20.47
CA THR A 571 12.24 33.82 19.33
C THR A 571 11.98 32.81 18.23
N GLN A 572 11.49 31.62 18.58
CA GLN A 572 11.17 30.52 17.67
C GLN A 572 9.77 29.96 17.99
N PRO A 573 8.69 30.67 17.62
CA PRO A 573 7.33 30.28 17.99
C PRO A 573 6.94 28.87 17.48
N THR A 574 7.46 28.47 16.32
CA THR A 574 7.25 27.14 15.68
C THR A 574 8.38 26.15 15.97
N GLY A 575 9.32 26.49 16.85
CA GLY A 575 10.50 25.68 17.17
C GLY A 575 10.16 24.42 17.98
N ILE A 576 11.04 23.42 17.91
CA ILE A 576 11.04 22.25 18.79
C ILE A 576 12.02 22.52 19.93
N LEU A 577 11.52 22.64 21.16
CA LEU A 577 12.35 22.90 22.33
C LEU A 577 13.30 21.71 22.57
N PRO A 578 14.62 21.90 22.46
CA PRO A 578 15.58 20.83 22.59
C PRO A 578 15.89 20.51 24.07
N LYS A 579 16.28 19.27 24.33
CA LYS A 579 16.61 18.74 25.67
C LYS A 579 17.68 19.55 26.40
N GLU A 580 18.72 19.95 25.68
CA GLU A 580 19.90 20.61 26.23
C GLU A 580 19.59 22.01 26.76
N LEU A 581 18.51 22.64 26.30
CA LEU A 581 18.19 24.02 26.69
C LEU A 581 17.70 24.09 28.14
N ILE A 582 16.89 23.13 28.58
CA ILE A 582 16.21 23.14 29.89
C ILE A 582 16.96 22.29 30.95
N GLN A 583 17.65 21.23 30.54
CA GLN A 583 18.27 20.28 31.48
C GLN A 583 19.58 20.78 32.14
N ASN A 584 20.20 21.84 31.62
CA ASN A 584 21.46 22.39 32.13
C ASN A 584 21.32 23.20 33.45
N ALA A 585 20.13 23.31 34.03
CA ALA A 585 19.90 24.04 35.28
C ALA A 585 19.91 23.09 36.50
N HIS A 586 21.08 22.62 36.93
CA HIS A 586 21.23 21.89 38.20
C HIS A 586 21.28 22.86 39.40
N GLN A 587 20.20 22.94 40.18
CA GLN A 587 20.24 23.42 41.57
C GLN A 587 19.26 22.63 42.47
N PRO A 588 19.72 21.98 43.57
CA PRO A 588 18.88 21.10 44.39
C PRO A 588 17.87 21.80 45.34
N LYS A 589 17.67 23.12 45.24
CA LYS A 589 16.85 23.92 46.18
C LYS A 589 16.02 25.03 45.53
N ALA A 590 15.84 25.02 44.21
CA ALA A 590 15.02 26.03 43.56
C ALA A 590 13.53 25.70 43.73
N GLU A 591 12.72 26.70 44.07
CA GLU A 591 11.26 26.59 44.00
C GLU A 591 10.85 26.25 42.56
N LEU A 592 9.97 25.26 42.44
CA LEU A 592 9.44 24.79 41.16
C LEU A 592 8.04 25.35 40.98
N GLU A 593 7.80 25.94 39.82
CA GLU A 593 6.48 26.42 39.42
C GLU A 593 5.91 25.47 38.37
N GLY A 594 4.72 24.93 38.66
CA GLY A 594 4.03 23.96 37.83
C GLY A 594 3.18 24.61 36.74
N HIS A 595 3.00 23.90 35.62
CA HIS A 595 2.10 24.31 34.55
C HIS A 595 1.40 23.10 33.93
N ALA A 596 0.12 23.27 33.61
CA ALA A 596 -0.73 22.23 33.03
C ALA A 596 -1.07 22.57 31.57
N VAL A 597 -0.88 21.60 30.68
CA VAL A 597 -1.09 21.70 29.24
C VAL A 597 -1.77 20.43 28.72
N VAL A 598 -2.09 20.38 27.43
CA VAL A 598 -2.73 19.19 26.82
C VAL A 598 -1.83 18.63 25.73
N LEU A 599 -1.40 17.38 25.87
CA LEU A 599 -0.76 16.63 24.81
C LEU A 599 -1.81 16.25 23.77
N ILE A 600 -1.64 16.74 22.55
CA ILE A 600 -2.61 16.57 21.45
C ILE A 600 -2.05 15.76 20.28
N GLY A 601 -0.73 15.63 20.19
CA GLY A 601 -0.06 15.02 19.05
C GLY A 601 1.42 14.78 19.34
N PHE A 602 2.06 14.00 18.49
CA PHE A 602 3.50 13.75 18.55
C PHE A 602 4.02 13.31 17.18
N ASN A 603 5.34 13.24 17.02
CA ASN A 603 6.01 12.54 15.95
C ASN A 603 7.38 12.03 16.44
N GLY A 604 8.16 11.38 15.57
CA GLY A 604 9.49 10.87 15.93
C GLY A 604 10.51 11.92 16.35
N LYS A 605 10.21 13.22 16.20
CA LYS A 605 11.09 14.33 16.59
C LYS A 605 10.56 15.14 17.77
N SER A 606 9.24 15.20 17.98
CA SER A 606 8.65 16.11 18.95
C SER A 606 7.28 15.67 19.47
N LEU A 607 6.98 16.03 20.71
CA LEU A 607 5.60 16.05 21.23
C LEU A 607 4.98 17.44 20.98
N GLN A 608 3.68 17.48 20.70
CA GLN A 608 2.92 18.70 20.46
C GLN A 608 1.88 18.93 21.57
N PHE A 609 1.96 20.11 22.18
CA PHE A 609 1.11 20.52 23.28
C PHE A 609 0.25 21.72 22.91
N MET A 610 -0.99 21.70 23.38
CA MET A 610 -1.87 22.85 23.41
C MET A 610 -1.71 23.58 24.75
N ASN A 611 -1.42 24.87 24.68
CA ASN A 611 -1.30 25.74 25.83
C ASN A 611 -2.59 26.56 26.05
N SER A 612 -2.64 27.37 27.10
CA SER A 612 -3.76 28.25 27.43
C SER A 612 -3.36 29.74 27.47
N TRP A 613 -2.38 30.15 26.66
CA TRP A 613 -1.90 31.55 26.63
C TRP A 613 -2.42 32.37 25.44
N GLY A 614 -3.40 31.83 24.71
CA GLY A 614 -4.00 32.47 23.54
C GLY A 614 -3.28 32.14 22.23
N THR A 615 -3.92 32.50 21.12
CA THR A 615 -3.48 32.15 19.76
C THR A 615 -2.31 33.01 19.25
N ASP A 616 -1.94 34.07 19.95
CA ASP A 616 -0.82 34.95 19.64
C ASP A 616 0.50 34.49 20.28
N TRP A 617 0.45 33.46 21.13
CA TRP A 617 1.63 32.89 21.77
C TRP A 617 2.07 31.59 21.09
N GLY A 618 3.39 31.40 20.90
CA GLY A 618 3.95 30.19 20.31
C GLY A 618 3.46 29.93 18.88
N ASP A 619 3.23 28.67 18.53
CA ASP A 619 2.71 28.24 17.24
C ASP A 619 1.17 28.31 17.27
N SER A 620 0.61 29.52 17.25
CA SER A 620 -0.85 29.75 17.33
C SER A 620 -1.52 29.20 18.61
N GLY A 621 -0.83 29.28 19.75
CA GLY A 621 -1.27 28.74 21.05
C GLY A 621 -0.78 27.32 21.34
N PHE A 622 0.00 26.73 20.42
CA PHE A 622 0.62 25.42 20.56
C PHE A 622 2.13 25.54 20.72
N PHE A 623 2.76 24.48 21.24
CA PHE A 623 4.22 24.39 21.30
C PHE A 623 4.69 22.95 21.12
N ARG A 624 5.97 22.80 20.74
CA ARG A 624 6.60 21.51 20.48
C ARG A 624 7.86 21.33 21.30
N VAL A 625 8.04 20.15 21.86
CA VAL A 625 9.24 19.79 22.63
C VAL A 625 9.87 18.54 22.03
N SER A 626 11.18 18.36 22.15
CA SER A 626 11.85 17.20 21.55
C SER A 626 11.41 15.88 22.18
N ASN A 627 11.40 14.83 21.35
CA ASN A 627 11.05 13.46 21.74
C ASN A 627 12.26 12.53 21.56
N ASP A 628 13.38 12.89 22.19
CA ASP A 628 14.67 12.22 21.99
C ASP A 628 14.76 10.95 22.84
N GLY A 629 14.43 9.80 22.24
CA GLY A 629 14.55 8.49 22.88
C GLY A 629 13.62 8.31 24.10
N GLY A 630 12.49 9.02 24.12
CA GLY A 630 11.52 8.99 25.23
C GLY A 630 11.91 9.86 26.44
N VAL A 631 12.99 10.65 26.35
CA VAL A 631 13.38 11.60 27.39
C VAL A 631 12.93 13.00 27.01
N LEU A 632 12.06 13.60 27.83
CA LEU A 632 11.53 14.93 27.57
C LEU A 632 12.47 16.03 28.10
N PRO A 633 12.55 17.18 27.40
CA PRO A 633 13.23 18.38 27.93
C PRO A 633 12.58 18.89 29.21
N LEU A 634 11.28 18.64 29.39
CA LEU A 634 10.51 19.09 30.54
C LEU A 634 10.78 18.16 31.75
N PRO A 635 11.17 18.69 32.92
CA PRO A 635 11.28 17.93 34.14
C PRO A 635 9.92 17.80 34.87
N TYR A 636 9.83 16.81 35.76
CA TYR A 636 8.65 16.53 36.59
C TYR A 636 7.35 16.36 35.82
N VAL A 637 7.43 15.73 34.64
CA VAL A 637 6.27 15.54 33.76
C VAL A 637 5.34 14.44 34.29
N ARG A 638 4.04 14.70 34.31
CA ARG A 638 2.99 13.71 34.60
C ARG A 638 1.91 13.74 33.52
N PHE A 639 1.39 12.58 33.16
CA PHE A 639 0.35 12.43 32.12
C PHE A 639 -0.90 11.79 32.69
N TYR A 640 -2.08 12.33 32.36
CA TYR A 640 -3.37 11.79 32.79
C TYR A 640 -4.27 11.47 31.59
N ASP A 641 -4.54 10.18 31.38
CA ASP A 641 -5.49 9.68 30.36
C ASP A 641 -6.91 9.73 30.93
N VAL A 642 -7.78 10.52 30.30
CA VAL A 642 -9.20 10.61 30.63
C VAL A 642 -10.02 9.81 29.62
N TYR A 643 -10.71 8.79 30.12
CA TYR A 643 -11.38 7.79 29.28
C TYR A 643 -12.73 7.36 29.87
N TRP A 644 -13.42 6.49 29.15
CA TRP A 644 -14.63 5.82 29.58
C TRP A 644 -14.67 4.43 28.94
N THR A 645 -15.48 3.55 29.50
CA THR A 645 -15.69 2.17 29.10
C THR A 645 -17.17 1.92 28.85
N LEU A 646 -17.51 0.77 28.26
CA LEU A 646 -18.92 0.39 28.05
C LEU A 646 -19.73 0.30 29.35
N ASN A 647 -19.07 0.12 30.49
CA ASN A 647 -19.73 0.07 31.79
C ASN A 647 -20.11 1.46 32.32
N ASP A 648 -19.47 2.53 31.81
CA ASP A 648 -19.75 3.92 32.19
C ASP A 648 -20.91 4.55 31.38
N LEU A 649 -21.45 3.79 30.42
CA LEU A 649 -22.53 4.22 29.53
C LEU A 649 -23.89 3.72 30.02
N TYR A 650 -24.87 4.61 30.02
CA TYR A 650 -26.27 4.23 30.21
C TYR A 650 -26.81 3.48 29.00
N GLN A 651 -27.84 2.66 29.22
CA GLN A 651 -28.49 1.93 28.13
C GLN A 651 -29.08 2.86 27.07
N CYS A 652 -29.58 4.03 27.47
CA CYS A 652 -30.05 5.03 26.52
C CYS A 652 -28.94 5.60 25.63
N GLU A 653 -27.71 5.72 26.13
CA GLU A 653 -26.55 6.20 25.34
C GLU A 653 -26.06 5.12 24.37
N LYS A 654 -26.06 3.86 24.82
CA LYS A 654 -25.81 2.70 23.96
C LYS A 654 -26.86 2.61 22.84
N GLU A 655 -28.13 2.79 23.19
CA GLU A 655 -29.24 2.80 22.25
C GLU A 655 -29.20 4.02 21.32
N ALA A 656 -28.85 5.21 21.82
CA ALA A 656 -28.71 6.40 20.99
C ALA A 656 -27.54 6.28 20.01
N TYR A 657 -26.41 5.70 20.43
CA TYR A 657 -25.33 5.32 19.52
C TYR A 657 -25.85 4.36 18.43
N ARG A 658 -26.66 3.37 18.81
CA ARG A 658 -27.28 2.41 17.89
C ARG A 658 -28.27 3.09 16.92
N ILE A 659 -29.12 3.99 17.40
CA ILE A 659 -30.11 4.75 16.60
C ILE A 659 -29.40 5.74 15.68
N LYS A 660 -28.41 6.47 16.17
CA LYS A 660 -27.62 7.40 15.35
C LYS A 660 -26.85 6.63 14.29
N GLY A 661 -26.21 5.51 14.66
CA GLY A 661 -25.59 4.57 13.73
C GLY A 661 -26.57 4.06 12.66
N ARG A 662 -27.81 3.73 13.04
CA ARG A 662 -28.89 3.38 12.11
C ARG A 662 -29.26 4.52 11.17
N ALA A 663 -29.52 5.72 11.68
CA ALA A 663 -29.93 6.87 10.88
C ALA A 663 -28.83 7.29 9.88
N LEU A 664 -27.57 7.23 10.31
CA LEU A 664 -26.40 7.38 9.44
C LEU A 664 -26.40 6.25 8.39
N ALA A 665 -26.51 4.98 8.79
CA ALA A 665 -26.55 3.85 7.85
C ALA A 665 -27.69 3.95 6.83
N GLU A 666 -28.90 4.36 7.24
CA GLU A 666 -30.06 4.63 6.36
C GLU A 666 -29.79 5.77 5.38
N SER A 667 -29.28 6.90 5.87
CA SER A 667 -28.87 8.03 5.03
C SER A 667 -27.80 7.62 4.00
N HIS A 668 -26.85 6.78 4.42
CA HIS A 668 -25.78 6.29 3.55
C HIS A 668 -26.27 5.28 2.52
N ILE A 669 -27.10 4.30 2.90
CA ILE A 669 -27.75 3.38 1.95
C ILE A 669 -28.55 4.15 0.89
N ASN A 670 -29.26 5.21 1.29
CA ASN A 670 -30.05 6.03 0.37
C ASN A 670 -29.19 6.86 -0.60
N ARG A 671 -27.98 7.26 -0.18
CA ARG A 671 -27.05 8.05 -1.01
C ARG A 671 -26.17 7.18 -1.92
N LEU A 672 -25.94 5.92 -1.56
CA LEU A 672 -25.13 4.97 -2.33
C LEU A 672 -25.94 4.32 -3.46
N LYS A 673 -26.28 5.10 -4.49
CA LYS A 673 -27.01 4.63 -5.68
C LYS A 673 -26.36 3.41 -6.35
N SER A 674 -25.03 3.29 -6.29
CA SER A 674 -24.29 2.13 -6.82
C SER A 674 -24.59 0.84 -6.07
N LEU A 675 -24.72 0.90 -4.74
CA LEU A 675 -25.02 -0.28 -3.91
C LEU A 675 -26.47 -0.76 -4.12
N GLN A 676 -27.39 0.16 -4.42
CA GLN A 676 -28.80 -0.17 -4.71
C GLN A 676 -29.00 -0.93 -6.03
N VAL A 677 -28.08 -0.76 -6.98
CA VAL A 677 -28.11 -1.42 -8.30
C VAL A 677 -27.09 -2.56 -8.42
N ALA A 678 -26.12 -2.64 -7.50
CA ALA A 678 -25.14 -3.70 -7.46
C ALA A 678 -25.81 -5.07 -7.32
N THR A 679 -25.34 -6.04 -8.10
CA THR A 679 -25.84 -7.41 -8.06
C THR A 679 -24.72 -8.41 -7.80
N HIS A 680 -25.03 -9.45 -7.05
CA HIS A 680 -24.11 -10.53 -6.73
C HIS A 680 -24.73 -11.89 -7.09
N MET A 681 -23.93 -12.71 -7.76
CA MET A 681 -24.29 -14.08 -8.12
C MET A 681 -23.94 -15.01 -6.98
N CYS A 682 -24.95 -15.67 -6.40
CA CYS A 682 -24.72 -16.59 -5.28
C CYS A 682 -23.94 -17.83 -5.74
N ARG A 683 -22.84 -18.14 -5.06
CA ARG A 683 -21.97 -19.29 -5.36
C ARG A 683 -22.62 -20.67 -5.12
N LEU A 684 -23.73 -20.72 -4.39
CA LEU A 684 -24.45 -21.97 -4.09
C LEU A 684 -25.57 -22.29 -5.09
N CYS A 685 -26.16 -21.28 -5.71
CA CYS A 685 -27.29 -21.47 -6.63
C CYS A 685 -27.11 -20.81 -7.99
N HIS A 686 -25.99 -20.12 -8.20
CA HIS A 686 -25.62 -19.41 -9.43
C HIS A 686 -26.65 -18.39 -9.92
N LYS A 687 -27.56 -17.93 -9.04
CA LYS A 687 -28.55 -16.89 -9.36
C LYS A 687 -28.05 -15.52 -8.91
N SER A 688 -28.20 -14.52 -9.77
CA SER A 688 -27.93 -13.11 -9.45
C SER A 688 -29.03 -12.52 -8.57
N SER A 689 -28.64 -11.69 -7.61
CA SER A 689 -29.54 -10.97 -6.69
C SER A 689 -28.95 -9.61 -6.36
N LYS A 690 -29.78 -8.62 -6.01
CA LYS A 690 -29.25 -7.33 -5.58
C LYS A 690 -28.49 -7.51 -4.29
N VAL A 691 -27.38 -6.79 -4.14
CA VAL A 691 -26.51 -6.89 -2.96
C VAL A 691 -27.28 -6.53 -1.68
N ILE A 692 -28.14 -5.52 -1.74
CA ILE A 692 -29.00 -5.10 -0.62
C ILE A 692 -30.02 -6.16 -0.16
N ASP A 693 -30.32 -7.17 -0.99
CA ASP A 693 -31.27 -8.22 -0.65
C ASP A 693 -30.63 -9.36 0.17
N PHE A 694 -29.29 -9.41 0.24
CA PHE A 694 -28.58 -10.39 1.05
C PHE A 694 -28.70 -10.05 2.53
N LYS A 695 -29.00 -11.07 3.35
CA LYS A 695 -29.20 -10.93 4.80
C LYS A 695 -28.19 -11.78 5.56
N GLY A 696 -27.70 -11.32 6.70
CA GLY A 696 -26.73 -12.09 7.45
C GLY A 696 -26.21 -11.39 8.68
N ASN A 697 -25.13 -11.92 9.21
CA ASN A 697 -24.32 -11.32 10.25
C ASN A 697 -22.84 -11.36 9.86
N MET A 698 -21.96 -10.89 10.73
CA MET A 698 -20.52 -10.84 10.46
C MET A 698 -19.85 -12.23 10.26
N LYS A 699 -20.56 -13.33 10.49
CA LYS A 699 -20.06 -14.71 10.32
C LYS A 699 -20.63 -15.38 9.07
N GLU A 700 -21.90 -15.16 8.76
CA GLU A 700 -22.61 -15.86 7.69
C GLU A 700 -23.61 -14.95 6.97
N VAL A 701 -23.72 -15.14 5.66
CA VAL A 701 -24.67 -14.44 4.79
C VAL A 701 -25.59 -15.44 4.10
N THR A 702 -26.85 -15.04 3.94
CA THR A 702 -27.95 -15.81 3.38
C THR A 702 -28.30 -15.26 2.01
N CYS A 703 -28.28 -16.12 0.99
CA CYS A 703 -28.72 -15.75 -0.35
C CYS A 703 -30.25 -15.55 -0.37
N PRO A 704 -30.78 -14.46 -0.97
CA PRO A 704 -32.22 -14.23 -1.04
C PRO A 704 -32.96 -15.16 -2.01
N LYS A 705 -32.24 -15.90 -2.88
CA LYS A 705 -32.83 -16.80 -3.88
C LYS A 705 -32.83 -18.26 -3.48
N CYS A 706 -31.74 -18.75 -2.90
CA CYS A 706 -31.65 -20.15 -2.46
C CYS A 706 -31.77 -20.34 -0.96
N TYR A 707 -31.80 -19.25 -0.19
CA TYR A 707 -31.93 -19.25 1.27
C TYR A 707 -30.85 -20.04 2.02
N ARG A 708 -29.81 -20.51 1.31
CA ARG A 708 -28.66 -21.16 1.90
C ARG A 708 -27.69 -20.11 2.45
N LYS A 709 -27.09 -20.46 3.58
CA LYS A 709 -26.07 -19.65 4.25
C LYS A 709 -24.68 -20.02 3.74
N PHE A 710 -23.80 -19.04 3.64
CA PHE A 710 -22.38 -19.24 3.36
C PHE A 710 -21.53 -18.29 4.22
N PRO A 711 -20.26 -18.67 4.50
CA PRO A 711 -19.37 -17.85 5.33
C PRO A 711 -19.18 -16.45 4.75
N MET A 712 -19.13 -15.42 5.61
CA MET A 712 -18.99 -14.02 5.21
C MET A 712 -17.70 -13.76 4.40
N LYS A 713 -16.62 -14.51 4.70
CA LYS A 713 -15.36 -14.52 3.95
C LYS A 713 -15.48 -14.92 2.47
N ASN A 714 -16.56 -15.61 2.11
CA ASN A 714 -16.83 -16.06 0.74
C ASN A 714 -17.77 -15.10 0.00
N ALA A 715 -18.11 -13.95 0.59
CA ALA A 715 -18.91 -12.91 -0.02
C ALA A 715 -18.03 -11.77 -0.54
N GLY A 716 -18.49 -11.09 -1.59
CA GLY A 716 -17.78 -9.92 -2.11
C GLY A 716 -17.89 -8.69 -1.19
N PRO A 717 -17.01 -7.68 -1.38
CA PRO A 717 -16.94 -6.47 -0.55
C PRO A 717 -18.27 -5.72 -0.48
N ASP A 718 -19.01 -5.64 -1.58
CA ASP A 718 -20.35 -5.04 -1.62
C ASP A 718 -21.34 -5.73 -0.68
N ILE A 719 -21.33 -7.07 -0.61
CA ILE A 719 -22.24 -7.80 0.28
C ILE A 719 -21.84 -7.56 1.72
N LEU A 720 -20.54 -7.56 2.02
CA LEU A 720 -20.05 -7.29 3.36
C LEU A 720 -20.50 -5.91 3.85
N LEU A 721 -20.35 -4.90 3.00
CA LEU A 721 -20.84 -3.55 3.24
C LEU A 721 -22.37 -3.50 3.40
N ALA A 722 -23.14 -4.13 2.51
CA ALA A 722 -24.60 -4.13 2.56
C ALA A 722 -25.13 -4.86 3.81
N VAL A 723 -24.57 -6.02 4.16
CA VAL A 723 -24.92 -6.78 5.36
C VAL A 723 -24.53 -5.99 6.61
N TYR A 724 -23.37 -5.34 6.63
CA TYR A 724 -22.94 -4.49 7.74
C TYR A 724 -23.88 -3.28 7.94
N LEU A 725 -24.24 -2.59 6.87
CA LEU A 725 -25.19 -1.48 6.92
C LEU A 725 -26.60 -1.97 7.34
N ALA A 726 -27.03 -3.14 6.89
CA ALA A 726 -28.29 -3.77 7.31
C ALA A 726 -28.26 -4.19 8.79
N LEU A 727 -27.15 -4.70 9.31
CA LEU A 727 -26.99 -5.03 10.73
C LEU A 727 -27.13 -3.79 11.62
N LEU A 728 -26.64 -2.63 11.17
CA LEU A 728 -26.85 -1.36 11.86
C LEU A 728 -28.31 -0.91 11.81
N GLN A 729 -29.12 -1.43 10.89
CA GLN A 729 -30.55 -1.15 10.78
C GLN A 729 -31.43 -2.08 11.65
N VAL A 730 -31.04 -3.33 11.90
CA VAL A 730 -31.90 -4.30 12.62
C VAL A 730 -32.16 -3.86 14.07
N LYS A 731 -33.44 -3.89 14.51
CA LYS A 731 -33.80 -3.88 15.95
C LYS A 731 -33.53 -5.30 16.43
N GLU A 732 -32.70 -5.49 17.44
CA GLU A 732 -32.75 -6.76 18.18
C GLU A 732 -34.15 -6.85 18.81
N SER A 733 -35.00 -7.70 18.23
CA SER A 733 -36.21 -8.17 18.87
C SER A 733 -35.78 -9.04 20.06
N LYS A 734 -36.24 -8.62 21.25
CA LYS A 734 -36.09 -9.24 22.58
C LYS A 734 -35.72 -10.71 22.62
#